data_AF-H3GEM9-F1
#
_entry.id   AF-H3GEM9-F1
#
_cell.length_a   1.000
_cell.length_b   1.000
_cell.length_c   1.000
_cell.angle_alpha   90.00
_cell.angle_beta   90.00
_cell.angle_gamma   90.00
#
_symmetry.space_group_name_H-M   'P 1'
#
loop_
_entity.id
_entity.type
_entity.pdbx_description
1 polymer ?
#
loop_
_entity_poly.entity_id
_entity_poly.type
_entity_poly.pdbx_seq_one_letter_code
_entity_poly.pdbx_strand_id
1 'polypeptide(L)'
;MSSAALLGWWSQLSATFCATKTVTEDDIVRNISVADGQPQLILAASDGRVDRLNLLLQYEKAEVNAVTEDGETALTIAANKGQVEAVRVLVEFGADVELPGLKGCTPLVCAALGGHEDVIRLLLQKKAKVDAQESKNKDSALICAAELGHLEVVKVLMESGANADLARGNGDTALLVAAQEGRMKIVLVLVDGAADIELKGGNGDTPLIRAASCGQLDAVRMLIQKNVVVNAQAGNGDTALTRAANKGHLEIARVLIESGADAELADGEGFTPLICATKEGYLDIVRLLIDSGAGVDVANTEGTTPLILAAERGHTDVVKFLVESMAAVDYRTANGDTALIQAAFLGRFEATRALVEGGAAIDLAHTDGYTPLMCAAQEGYATIVELLLQHGATVNVQAVKGERATTIAALNGHVEVIRLLLEHGADVSLGDSNNCPPLLVAVDSGHVDMIELLLTNQASVDAQDNDGDTALHECIYEKQLDCARALLKYGADPNLPNNAEFTPLMASAQAGNEEFVKLLVESNANVDATENSGRTALLLAAEDGHHAVVETLLNHGAAIEATDESGQTALMKAAYRGHEHILRVLLENNANTAKADNANRTASDYARMNNRIDAERVIVDYLLEHPVDKGSGDSSNTGVALLSAPVARKKPEWFLPSREIRKEKDPFSFGSFGKVYRGWWLNSNVVVKCVVVESDKEKQAFHREARIWHHARHPNILPFFGASDEGKPYFFVCEEATNGNLMDYLYRQRNEGHVLVWRKLHEAALGLLFLHERGIIHSDLKCNQILVSKDGVAMLTDFGLSFDSADARGVGATLGAIRWKAPEVIRKVDPSMPTLQSDIYSFGMCIVEAVTGQVPWGNLPDPVVKFHVSREQFLSRPKAFRDDGQWDVVNALCAFDPAKRMKLSDAVNKLQHFAQEELIQERIAEYNEETASELGL
;
A
#
# COMPACT_ATOMS: atom_id res chain seq x y z
N MET A 1 5.83 19.62 -10.61
CA MET A 1 5.07 19.67 -11.88
C MET A 1 4.83 21.14 -12.20
N SER A 2 5.39 21.63 -13.31
CA SER A 2 5.57 23.08 -13.59
C SER A 2 4.33 23.73 -14.22
N SER A 3 4.23 25.06 -14.07
CA SER A 3 3.20 25.93 -14.67
C SER A 3 3.23 26.00 -16.21
N ALA A 4 4.07 25.19 -16.87
CA ALA A 4 4.04 25.00 -18.32
C ALA A 4 2.71 24.39 -18.80
N ALA A 5 1.98 23.67 -17.93
CA ALA A 5 0.64 23.16 -18.25
C ALA A 5 -0.44 24.28 -18.33
N LEU A 6 -0.25 25.41 -17.62
CA LEU A 6 -1.20 26.53 -17.60
C LEU A 6 -0.95 27.55 -18.72
N LEU A 7 0.32 27.83 -19.05
CA LEU A 7 0.67 28.56 -20.28
C LEU A 7 0.30 27.76 -21.53
N GLY A 8 0.41 26.43 -21.47
CA GLY A 8 -0.08 25.51 -22.49
C GLY A 8 -1.61 25.60 -22.67
N TRP A 9 -2.36 25.74 -21.58
CA TRP A 9 -3.83 25.87 -21.60
C TRP A 9 -4.31 27.24 -22.10
N TRP A 10 -3.67 28.35 -21.72
CA TRP A 10 -4.05 29.69 -22.22
C TRP A 10 -3.51 30.01 -23.62
N SER A 11 -2.33 29.50 -23.98
CA SER A 11 -1.88 29.49 -25.39
C SER A 11 -2.77 28.57 -26.22
N GLN A 12 -3.24 27.45 -25.69
CA GLN A 12 -4.25 26.64 -26.35
C GLN A 12 -5.60 27.33 -26.39
N LEU A 13 -5.97 28.21 -25.46
CA LEU A 13 -7.24 28.98 -25.47
C LEU A 13 -7.19 30.20 -26.38
N SER A 14 -6.07 30.92 -26.47
CA SER A 14 -5.83 31.94 -27.50
C SER A 14 -5.73 31.28 -28.88
N ALA A 15 -5.06 30.13 -28.99
CA ALA A 15 -5.02 29.34 -30.22
C ALA A 15 -6.33 28.59 -30.51
N THR A 16 -7.17 28.23 -29.54
CA THR A 16 -8.54 27.72 -29.84
C THR A 16 -9.48 28.87 -30.12
N PHE A 17 -9.33 30.06 -29.52
CA PHE A 17 -10.12 31.23 -29.93
C PHE A 17 -9.75 31.76 -31.33
N CYS A 18 -8.50 31.57 -31.74
CA CYS A 18 -8.00 31.97 -33.07
C CYS A 18 -8.00 30.81 -34.09
N ALA A 19 -8.09 29.54 -33.66
CA ALA A 19 -8.02 28.36 -34.54
C ALA A 19 -9.05 27.25 -34.24
N THR A 20 -10.16 27.54 -33.55
CA THR A 20 -11.38 26.75 -33.77
C THR A 20 -12.03 27.27 -35.03
N LYS A 21 -12.00 26.40 -36.07
CA LYS A 21 -12.82 26.39 -37.29
C LYS A 21 -13.54 27.70 -37.59
N THR A 22 -13.26 28.28 -38.75
CA THR A 22 -14.28 29.01 -39.52
C THR A 22 -15.59 28.26 -39.36
N VAL A 23 -16.50 28.80 -38.54
CA VAL A 23 -17.83 28.24 -38.39
C VAL A 23 -18.48 28.49 -39.73
N THR A 24 -18.43 27.48 -40.59
CA THR A 24 -19.06 27.54 -41.89
C THR A 24 -20.56 27.63 -41.67
N GLU A 25 -21.27 28.39 -42.52
CA GLU A 25 -22.73 28.57 -42.47
C GLU A 25 -23.50 27.26 -42.22
N ASP A 26 -22.94 26.11 -42.62
CA ASP A 26 -23.54 24.78 -42.48
C ASP A 26 -23.59 24.20 -41.05
N ASP A 27 -22.68 24.56 -40.13
CA ASP A 27 -22.65 23.96 -38.78
C ASP A 27 -23.70 24.58 -37.84
N ILE A 28 -24.17 25.80 -38.13
CA ILE A 28 -25.24 26.49 -37.37
C ILE A 28 -26.64 26.13 -37.88
N VAL A 29 -26.74 25.62 -39.12
CA VAL A 29 -28.02 25.34 -39.79
C VAL A 29 -28.62 23.97 -39.41
N ARG A 30 -27.89 23.10 -38.69
CA ARG A 30 -28.34 21.71 -38.46
C ARG A 30 -29.10 21.38 -37.16
N ASN A 31 -29.26 22.30 -36.23
CA ASN A 31 -30.15 22.10 -35.06
C ASN A 31 -31.26 23.17 -35.00
N ILE A 32 -32.09 23.20 -36.04
CA ILE A 32 -33.27 24.06 -36.10
C ILE A 32 -34.47 23.26 -35.57
N SER A 33 -34.87 23.57 -34.32
CA SER A 33 -36.24 23.37 -33.87
C SER A 33 -36.96 24.72 -33.96
N VAL A 34 -38.20 24.69 -34.47
CA VAL A 34 -38.90 25.83 -35.04
C VAL A 34 -39.48 26.75 -33.96
N ALA A 35 -38.73 27.79 -33.59
CA ALA A 35 -39.15 29.13 -33.15
C ALA A 35 -37.88 29.99 -32.90
N ASP A 36 -37.96 31.30 -33.17
CA ASP A 36 -37.06 32.36 -32.67
C ASP A 36 -35.68 32.61 -33.36
N GLY A 37 -35.46 33.86 -33.81
CA GLY A 37 -34.27 34.36 -34.54
C GLY A 37 -32.96 34.44 -33.75
N GLN A 38 -32.79 33.59 -32.74
CA GLN A 38 -31.70 33.65 -31.75
C GLN A 38 -30.32 33.21 -32.32
N PRO A 39 -30.18 32.11 -33.10
CA PRO A 39 -28.87 31.71 -33.66
C PRO A 39 -28.29 32.72 -34.65
N GLN A 40 -29.16 33.42 -35.40
CA GLN A 40 -28.74 34.42 -36.39
C GLN A 40 -28.32 35.74 -35.74
N LEU A 41 -28.89 36.08 -34.59
CA LEU A 41 -28.49 37.24 -33.80
C LEU A 41 -27.07 37.07 -33.25
N ILE A 42 -26.77 35.90 -32.70
CA ILE A 42 -25.44 35.54 -32.20
C ILE A 42 -24.38 35.60 -33.31
N LEU A 43 -24.67 35.02 -34.48
CA LEU A 43 -23.79 35.08 -35.64
C LEU A 43 -23.54 36.51 -36.11
N ALA A 44 -24.60 37.31 -36.24
CA ALA A 44 -24.47 38.70 -36.67
C ALA A 44 -23.65 39.53 -35.66
N ALA A 45 -23.80 39.25 -34.36
CA ALA A 45 -23.02 39.88 -33.29
C ALA A 45 -21.53 39.47 -33.33
N SER A 46 -21.25 38.18 -33.50
CA SER A 46 -19.88 37.65 -33.66
C SER A 46 -19.15 38.26 -34.85
N ASP A 47 -19.82 38.34 -36.00
CA ASP A 47 -19.24 38.83 -37.25
C ASP A 47 -19.20 40.37 -37.34
N GLY A 48 -19.81 41.08 -36.38
CA GLY A 48 -19.94 42.54 -36.44
C GLY A 48 -20.88 43.04 -37.55
N ARG A 49 -21.84 42.21 -38.01
CA ARG A 49 -22.77 42.56 -39.10
C ARG A 49 -23.91 43.44 -38.60
N VAL A 50 -23.62 44.73 -38.41
CA VAL A 50 -24.55 45.76 -37.91
C VAL A 50 -25.88 45.81 -38.66
N ASP A 51 -25.87 45.74 -39.99
CA ASP A 51 -27.10 45.78 -40.79
C ASP A 51 -28.01 44.57 -40.50
N ARG A 52 -27.42 43.39 -40.30
CA ARG A 52 -28.16 42.17 -39.97
C ARG A 52 -28.68 42.22 -38.53
N LEU A 53 -27.90 42.75 -37.59
CA LEU A 53 -28.35 43.00 -36.21
C LEU A 53 -29.57 43.93 -36.17
N ASN A 54 -29.49 45.07 -36.87
CA ASN A 54 -30.61 46.01 -36.95
C ASN A 54 -31.86 45.36 -37.56
N LEU A 55 -31.70 44.57 -38.63
CA LEU A 55 -32.82 43.86 -39.24
C LEU A 55 -33.46 42.85 -38.26
N LEU A 56 -32.63 42.05 -37.59
CA LEU A 56 -33.07 41.04 -36.63
C LEU A 56 -33.80 41.64 -35.42
N LEU A 57 -33.26 42.71 -34.85
CA LEU A 57 -33.80 43.35 -33.64
C LEU A 57 -35.01 44.24 -33.92
N GLN A 58 -35.00 45.03 -35.01
CA GLN A 58 -36.08 45.98 -35.31
C GLN A 58 -37.29 45.32 -35.99
N TYR A 59 -37.05 44.39 -36.91
CA TYR A 59 -38.10 43.88 -37.80
C TYR A 59 -38.44 42.42 -37.54
N GLU A 60 -37.44 41.57 -37.27
CA GLU A 60 -37.64 40.14 -37.00
C GLU A 60 -37.91 39.86 -35.50
N LYS A 61 -37.90 40.90 -34.65
CA LYS A 61 -38.17 40.87 -33.20
C LYS A 61 -37.35 39.82 -32.44
N ALA A 62 -36.09 39.64 -32.82
CA ALA A 62 -35.17 38.79 -32.08
C ALA A 62 -35.02 39.27 -30.62
N GLU A 63 -35.04 38.34 -29.68
CA GLU A 63 -34.84 38.65 -28.26
C GLU A 63 -33.36 38.98 -28.00
N VAL A 64 -33.08 40.25 -27.66
CA VAL A 64 -31.72 40.79 -27.55
C VAL A 64 -30.87 40.12 -26.46
N ASN A 65 -31.53 39.63 -25.41
CA ASN A 65 -30.91 38.97 -24.25
C ASN A 65 -31.05 37.44 -24.31
N ALA A 66 -31.38 36.88 -25.49
CA ALA A 66 -31.42 35.44 -25.66
C ALA A 66 -30.04 34.83 -25.39
N VAL A 67 -30.06 33.67 -24.74
CA VAL A 67 -28.86 32.88 -24.43
C VAL A 67 -28.81 31.64 -25.33
N THR A 68 -27.62 31.24 -25.76
CA THR A 68 -27.42 29.95 -26.44
C THR A 68 -27.59 28.78 -25.44
N GLU A 69 -27.62 27.54 -25.94
CA GLU A 69 -27.57 26.34 -25.08
C GLU A 69 -26.34 26.33 -24.16
N ASP A 70 -25.22 26.91 -24.62
CA ASP A 70 -23.99 27.07 -23.85
C ASP A 70 -24.03 28.31 -22.93
N GLY A 71 -25.12 29.09 -22.93
CA GLY A 71 -25.29 30.27 -22.08
C GLY A 71 -24.64 31.55 -22.59
N GLU A 72 -24.22 31.62 -23.87
CA GLU A 72 -23.68 32.86 -24.45
C GLU A 72 -24.77 33.84 -24.88
N THR A 73 -24.49 35.14 -24.75
CA THR A 73 -25.36 36.21 -25.28
C THR A 73 -24.74 36.86 -26.51
N ALA A 74 -25.55 37.53 -27.33
CA ALA A 74 -25.04 38.32 -28.45
C ALA A 74 -24.03 39.38 -27.98
N LEU A 75 -24.28 39.97 -26.80
CA LEU A 75 -23.45 41.02 -26.24
C LEU A 75 -22.10 40.50 -25.73
N THR A 76 -22.07 39.36 -25.04
CA THR A 76 -20.81 38.75 -24.53
C THR A 76 -19.90 38.33 -25.66
N ILE A 77 -20.45 37.77 -26.73
CA ILE A 77 -19.70 37.38 -27.93
C ILE A 77 -19.17 38.61 -28.69
N ALA A 78 -20.02 39.61 -28.95
CA ALA A 78 -19.58 40.84 -29.61
C ALA A 78 -18.49 41.56 -28.79
N ALA A 79 -18.62 41.57 -27.46
CA ALA A 79 -17.64 42.17 -26.57
C ALA A 79 -16.30 41.43 -26.59
N ASN A 80 -16.31 40.09 -26.52
CA ASN A 80 -15.10 39.26 -26.60
C ASN A 80 -14.38 39.37 -27.96
N LYS A 81 -15.13 39.57 -29.04
CA LYS A 81 -14.58 39.74 -30.40
C LYS A 81 -14.19 41.19 -30.74
N GLY A 82 -14.45 42.15 -29.85
CA GLY A 82 -14.07 43.55 -30.06
C GLY A 82 -14.96 44.30 -31.05
N GLN A 83 -16.19 43.83 -31.28
CA GLN A 83 -17.10 44.39 -32.27
C GLN A 83 -17.81 45.64 -31.73
N VAL A 84 -17.12 46.77 -31.67
CA VAL A 84 -17.58 48.02 -31.00
C VAL A 84 -18.97 48.45 -31.47
N GLU A 85 -19.21 48.49 -32.79
CA GLU A 85 -20.51 48.93 -33.33
C GLU A 85 -21.63 47.89 -33.12
N ALA A 86 -21.31 46.60 -33.10
CA ALA A 86 -22.27 45.57 -32.73
C ALA A 86 -22.66 45.68 -31.25
N VAL A 87 -21.69 45.88 -30.35
CA VAL A 87 -21.94 46.15 -28.92
C VAL A 87 -22.81 47.39 -28.75
N ARG A 88 -22.53 48.47 -29.50
CA ARG A 88 -23.33 49.72 -29.47
C ARG A 88 -24.78 49.44 -29.82
N VAL A 89 -25.03 48.78 -30.95
CA VAL A 89 -26.38 48.45 -31.42
C VAL A 89 -27.09 47.56 -30.40
N LEU A 90 -26.46 46.48 -29.94
CA LEU A 90 -27.06 45.57 -28.96
C LEU A 90 -27.50 46.31 -27.69
N VAL A 91 -26.65 47.17 -27.13
CA VAL A 91 -26.99 47.95 -25.92
C VAL A 91 -28.06 49.01 -26.20
N GLU A 92 -28.09 49.64 -27.38
CA GLU A 92 -29.17 50.56 -27.78
C GLU A 92 -30.53 49.86 -27.89
N PHE A 93 -30.53 48.58 -28.28
CA PHE A 93 -31.71 47.71 -28.30
C PHE A 93 -32.04 47.06 -26.95
N GLY A 94 -31.37 47.47 -25.87
CA GLY A 94 -31.69 47.04 -24.51
C GLY A 94 -31.01 45.75 -24.08
N ALA A 95 -29.88 45.38 -24.69
CA ALA A 95 -29.03 44.31 -24.17
C ALA A 95 -28.58 44.63 -22.73
N ASP A 96 -28.73 43.66 -21.83
CA ASP A 96 -28.31 43.81 -20.45
C ASP A 96 -26.78 43.68 -20.35
N VAL A 97 -26.13 44.79 -19.97
CA VAL A 97 -24.67 44.89 -19.86
C VAL A 97 -24.08 44.07 -18.70
N GLU A 98 -24.93 43.56 -17.81
CA GLU A 98 -24.55 42.70 -16.68
C GLU A 98 -24.87 41.22 -16.93
N LEU A 99 -25.64 40.89 -17.98
CA LEU A 99 -26.07 39.52 -18.23
C LEU A 99 -24.85 38.67 -18.61
N PRO A 100 -24.48 37.68 -17.77
CA PRO A 100 -23.29 36.90 -18.01
C PRO A 100 -23.49 35.90 -19.14
N GLY A 101 -22.40 35.64 -19.86
CA GLY A 101 -22.31 34.63 -20.91
C GLY A 101 -21.79 33.29 -20.38
N LEU A 102 -21.16 32.51 -21.25
CA LEU A 102 -20.52 31.24 -20.89
C LEU A 102 -19.53 31.45 -19.74
N LYS A 103 -19.53 30.49 -18.80
CA LYS A 103 -18.74 30.52 -17.54
C LYS A 103 -19.07 31.67 -16.58
N GLY A 104 -20.14 32.43 -16.80
CA GLY A 104 -20.49 33.54 -15.92
C GLY A 104 -19.77 34.86 -16.25
N CYS A 105 -19.06 34.95 -17.37
CA CYS A 105 -18.34 36.16 -17.76
C CYS A 105 -19.31 37.27 -18.19
N THR A 106 -19.23 38.44 -17.54
CA THR A 106 -19.96 39.62 -18.00
C THR A 106 -19.37 40.13 -19.33
N PRO A 107 -20.13 40.90 -20.13
CA PRO A 107 -19.61 41.56 -21.33
C PRO A 107 -18.32 42.35 -21.06
N LEU A 108 -18.19 42.97 -19.89
CA LEU A 108 -16.99 43.72 -19.49
C LEU A 108 -15.78 42.79 -19.29
N VAL A 109 -15.95 41.66 -18.60
CA VAL A 109 -14.90 40.65 -18.43
C VAL A 109 -14.49 40.06 -19.79
N CYS A 110 -15.46 39.77 -20.67
CA CYS A 110 -15.21 39.31 -22.04
C CYS A 110 -14.38 40.31 -22.87
N ALA A 111 -14.73 41.59 -22.82
CA ALA A 111 -13.96 42.64 -23.50
C ALA A 111 -12.54 42.77 -22.94
N ALA A 112 -12.36 42.59 -21.63
CA ALA A 112 -11.06 42.63 -20.97
C ALA A 112 -10.19 41.41 -21.35
N LEU A 113 -10.76 40.21 -21.43
CA LEU A 113 -10.09 39.01 -21.93
C LEU A 113 -9.55 39.23 -23.36
N GLY A 114 -10.37 39.86 -24.22
CA GLY A 114 -10.01 40.19 -25.60
C GLY A 114 -9.07 41.39 -25.77
N GLY A 115 -8.84 42.19 -24.72
CA GLY A 115 -8.01 43.39 -24.78
C GLY A 115 -8.65 44.59 -25.50
N HIS A 116 -9.99 44.64 -25.58
CA HIS A 116 -10.71 45.60 -26.42
C HIS A 116 -11.07 46.89 -25.67
N GLU A 117 -10.14 47.85 -25.66
CA GLU A 117 -10.28 49.13 -24.96
C GLU A 117 -11.57 49.88 -25.32
N ASP A 118 -11.89 50.01 -26.61
CA ASP A 118 -13.07 50.77 -27.08
C ASP A 118 -14.38 50.15 -26.61
N VAL A 119 -14.45 48.81 -26.54
CA VAL A 119 -15.60 48.09 -26.00
C VAL A 119 -15.72 48.32 -24.49
N ILE A 120 -14.61 48.27 -23.74
CA ILE A 120 -14.57 48.56 -22.31
C ILE A 120 -15.12 49.97 -22.04
N ARG A 121 -14.62 50.99 -22.76
CA ARG A 121 -15.09 52.38 -22.62
C ARG A 121 -16.59 52.50 -22.89
N LEU A 122 -17.08 51.84 -23.94
CA LEU A 122 -18.50 51.84 -24.30
C LEU A 122 -19.37 51.18 -23.21
N LEU A 123 -18.97 50.02 -22.70
CA LEU A 123 -19.71 49.31 -21.65
C LEU A 123 -19.74 50.09 -20.33
N LEU A 124 -18.61 50.70 -19.93
CA LEU A 124 -18.54 51.56 -18.73
C LEU A 124 -19.37 52.84 -18.89
N GLN A 125 -19.40 53.46 -20.08
CA GLN A 125 -20.31 54.58 -20.38
C GLN A 125 -21.79 54.18 -20.20
N LYS A 126 -22.11 52.91 -20.47
CA LYS A 126 -23.43 52.32 -20.31
C LYS A 126 -23.66 51.73 -18.90
N LYS A 127 -22.83 52.13 -17.92
CA LYS A 127 -22.92 51.79 -16.50
C LYS A 127 -22.73 50.31 -16.18
N ALA A 128 -21.95 49.59 -17.00
CA ALA A 128 -21.45 48.27 -16.60
C ALA A 128 -20.67 48.38 -15.28
N LYS A 129 -20.85 47.43 -14.36
CA LYS A 129 -20.15 47.41 -13.07
C LYS A 129 -18.67 47.08 -13.30
N VAL A 130 -17.80 48.04 -13.00
CA VAL A 130 -16.35 47.93 -13.22
C VAL A 130 -15.72 46.75 -12.46
N ASP A 131 -16.25 46.45 -11.27
CA ASP A 131 -15.77 45.39 -10.38
C ASP A 131 -16.62 44.11 -10.45
N ALA A 132 -17.41 43.93 -11.51
CA ALA A 132 -18.14 42.68 -11.71
C ALA A 132 -17.15 41.51 -11.84
N GLN A 133 -17.41 40.45 -11.07
CA GLN A 133 -16.63 39.21 -11.09
C GLN A 133 -17.43 38.13 -11.79
N GLU A 134 -16.76 37.33 -12.63
CA GLU A 134 -17.40 36.16 -13.23
C GLU A 134 -17.72 35.09 -12.17
N SER A 135 -18.61 34.15 -12.50
CA SER A 135 -19.21 33.31 -11.46
C SER A 135 -18.28 32.24 -10.88
N LYS A 136 -17.32 31.72 -11.66
CA LYS A 136 -16.51 30.54 -11.32
C LYS A 136 -15.28 30.86 -10.49
N ASN A 137 -14.35 31.63 -11.02
CA ASN A 137 -13.09 31.98 -10.36
C ASN A 137 -13.17 33.33 -9.64
N LYS A 138 -14.26 34.07 -9.78
CA LYS A 138 -14.39 35.47 -9.37
C LYS A 138 -13.38 36.39 -10.06
N ASP A 139 -13.01 36.11 -11.32
CA ASP A 139 -12.12 37.01 -12.08
C ASP A 139 -12.84 38.32 -12.41
N SER A 140 -12.21 39.46 -12.09
CA SER A 140 -12.66 40.79 -12.53
C SER A 140 -12.04 41.16 -13.88
N ALA A 141 -12.62 42.14 -14.57
CA ALA A 141 -12.06 42.67 -15.81
C ALA A 141 -10.60 43.15 -15.62
N LEU A 142 -10.28 43.71 -14.45
CA LEU A 142 -8.94 44.20 -14.14
C LEU A 142 -7.94 43.05 -13.97
N ILE A 143 -8.31 41.96 -13.29
CA ILE A 143 -7.46 40.77 -13.12
C ILE A 143 -7.17 40.14 -14.48
N CYS A 144 -8.19 39.90 -15.30
CA CYS A 144 -8.02 39.35 -16.65
C CYS A 144 -7.09 40.19 -17.52
N ALA A 145 -7.29 41.51 -17.53
CA ALA A 145 -6.45 42.42 -18.29
C ALA A 145 -5.00 42.45 -17.77
N ALA A 146 -4.81 42.37 -16.46
CA ALA A 146 -3.50 42.32 -15.83
C ALA A 146 -2.73 41.03 -16.15
N GLU A 147 -3.39 39.88 -16.05
CA GLU A 147 -2.83 38.56 -16.35
C GLU A 147 -2.41 38.45 -17.83
N LEU A 148 -3.29 38.88 -18.74
CA LEU A 148 -3.05 38.80 -20.19
C LEU A 148 -2.13 39.91 -20.74
N GLY A 149 -1.82 40.94 -19.96
CA GLY A 149 -0.89 41.99 -20.37
C GLY A 149 -1.52 43.16 -21.14
N HIS A 150 -2.83 43.36 -21.04
CA HIS A 150 -3.58 44.40 -21.74
C HIS A 150 -3.47 45.76 -21.05
N LEU A 151 -2.31 46.42 -21.21
CA LEU A 151 -1.97 47.67 -20.51
C LEU A 151 -3.01 48.78 -20.64
N GLU A 152 -3.50 49.04 -21.85
CA GLU A 152 -4.45 50.15 -22.06
C GLU A 152 -5.81 49.82 -21.42
N VAL A 153 -6.27 48.56 -21.46
CA VAL A 153 -7.47 48.13 -20.73
C VAL A 153 -7.30 48.32 -19.23
N VAL A 154 -6.16 47.94 -18.64
CA VAL A 154 -5.87 48.17 -17.22
C VAL A 154 -5.98 49.65 -16.88
N LYS A 155 -5.37 50.55 -17.68
CA LYS A 155 -5.47 52.00 -17.43
C LYS A 155 -6.91 52.49 -17.45
N VAL A 156 -7.69 52.09 -18.44
CA VAL A 156 -9.10 52.52 -18.56
C VAL A 156 -9.94 52.04 -17.37
N LEU A 157 -9.74 50.80 -16.94
CA LEU A 157 -10.43 50.24 -15.78
C LEU A 157 -10.05 51.00 -14.49
N MET A 158 -8.77 51.28 -14.28
CA MET A 158 -8.28 52.08 -13.14
C MET A 158 -8.81 53.52 -13.17
N GLU A 159 -8.79 54.19 -14.33
CA GLU A 159 -9.37 55.53 -14.52
C GLU A 159 -10.88 55.57 -14.21
N SER A 160 -11.55 54.42 -14.40
CA SER A 160 -12.98 54.26 -14.17
C SER A 160 -13.32 53.78 -12.74
N GLY A 161 -12.33 53.74 -11.85
CA GLY A 161 -12.51 53.41 -10.44
C GLY A 161 -12.56 51.92 -10.12
N ALA A 162 -11.94 51.06 -10.95
CA ALA A 162 -11.77 49.65 -10.62
C ALA A 162 -11.00 49.49 -9.29
N ASN A 163 -11.45 48.59 -8.43
CA ASN A 163 -10.75 48.26 -7.21
C ASN A 163 -9.53 47.38 -7.51
N ALA A 164 -8.32 47.95 -7.43
CA ALA A 164 -7.07 47.23 -7.69
C ALA A 164 -6.80 46.07 -6.72
N ASP A 165 -7.38 46.14 -5.52
CA ASP A 165 -7.21 45.16 -4.44
C ASP A 165 -8.34 44.13 -4.40
N LEU A 166 -9.27 44.17 -5.39
CA LEU A 166 -10.29 43.15 -5.52
C LEU A 166 -9.64 41.81 -5.87
N ALA A 167 -9.77 40.85 -4.96
CA ALA A 167 -9.24 39.51 -5.13
C ALA A 167 -10.23 38.58 -5.82
N ARG A 168 -9.71 37.68 -6.66
CA ARG A 168 -10.47 36.55 -7.20
C ARG A 168 -10.60 35.43 -6.15
N GLY A 169 -11.29 34.35 -6.48
CA GLY A 169 -11.67 33.27 -5.56
C GLY A 169 -10.50 32.56 -4.88
N ASN A 170 -9.30 32.56 -5.48
CA ASN A 170 -8.09 32.02 -4.86
C ASN A 170 -7.29 33.07 -4.05
N GLY A 171 -7.83 34.27 -3.88
CA GLY A 171 -7.19 35.39 -3.19
C GLY A 171 -6.25 36.25 -4.05
N ASP A 172 -5.97 35.89 -5.31
CA ASP A 172 -5.07 36.70 -6.15
C ASP A 172 -5.71 38.03 -6.57
N THR A 173 -4.93 39.10 -6.53
CA THR A 173 -5.29 40.44 -7.05
C THR A 173 -4.66 40.69 -8.41
N ALA A 174 -5.07 41.77 -9.07
CA ALA A 174 -4.48 42.20 -10.35
C ALA A 174 -2.97 42.44 -10.25
N LEU A 175 -2.49 42.95 -9.10
CA LEU A 175 -1.07 43.18 -8.87
C LEU A 175 -0.28 41.88 -8.71
N LEU A 176 -0.84 40.89 -7.99
CA LEU A 176 -0.23 39.58 -7.81
C LEU A 176 -0.03 38.85 -9.15
N VAL A 177 -1.06 38.81 -10.00
CA VAL A 177 -0.95 38.18 -11.33
C VAL A 177 -0.04 38.96 -12.26
N ALA A 178 -0.07 40.29 -12.24
CA ALA A 178 0.83 41.12 -13.05
C ALA A 178 2.30 40.92 -12.65
N ALA A 179 2.59 40.79 -11.35
CA ALA A 179 3.91 40.52 -10.82
C ALA A 179 4.40 39.10 -11.18
N GLN A 180 3.51 38.10 -11.11
CA GLN A 180 3.79 36.73 -11.52
C GLN A 180 4.17 36.62 -13.02
N GLU A 181 3.40 37.29 -13.88
CA GLU A 181 3.55 37.25 -15.33
C GLU A 181 4.61 38.26 -15.84
N GLY A 182 5.29 38.99 -14.95
CA GLY A 182 6.33 39.96 -15.31
C GLY A 182 5.80 41.14 -16.12
N ARG A 183 4.53 41.52 -15.96
CA ARG A 183 3.88 42.61 -16.70
C ARG A 183 4.28 43.97 -16.13
N MET A 184 5.54 44.33 -16.30
CA MET A 184 6.19 45.49 -15.69
C MET A 184 5.41 46.81 -15.77
N LYS A 185 4.89 47.14 -16.94
CA LYS A 185 4.11 48.38 -17.14
C LYS A 185 2.78 48.35 -16.39
N ILE A 186 2.17 47.17 -16.28
CA ILE A 186 0.90 46.98 -15.55
C ILE A 186 1.15 47.03 -14.05
N VAL A 187 2.19 46.36 -13.56
CA VAL A 187 2.60 46.46 -12.15
C VAL A 187 2.82 47.95 -11.80
N LEU A 188 3.49 48.73 -12.65
CA LEU A 188 3.69 50.17 -12.40
C LEU A 188 2.37 50.94 -12.35
N VAL A 189 1.47 50.72 -13.32
CA VAL A 189 0.15 51.38 -13.36
C VAL A 189 -0.69 51.03 -12.13
N LEU A 190 -0.71 49.77 -11.71
CA LEU A 190 -1.48 49.33 -10.55
C LEU A 190 -0.93 49.94 -9.26
N VAL A 191 0.39 49.94 -9.07
CA VAL A 191 1.03 50.55 -7.89
C VAL A 191 0.83 52.06 -7.84
N ASP A 192 0.98 52.76 -8.97
CA ASP A 192 0.72 54.20 -9.04
C ASP A 192 -0.78 54.52 -8.88
N GLY A 193 -1.66 53.56 -9.19
CA GLY A 193 -3.10 53.59 -8.95
C GLY A 193 -3.51 53.19 -7.53
N ALA A 194 -2.57 53.17 -6.58
CA ALA A 194 -2.79 52.86 -5.17
C ALA A 194 -3.24 51.42 -4.85
N ALA A 195 -2.88 50.43 -5.69
CA ALA A 195 -2.94 49.02 -5.31
C ALA A 195 -2.03 48.76 -4.10
N ASP A 196 -2.50 47.99 -3.14
CA ASP A 196 -1.72 47.60 -1.97
C ASP A 196 -0.61 46.61 -2.36
N ILE A 197 0.63 47.11 -2.31
CA ILE A 197 1.84 46.34 -2.67
C ILE A 197 2.17 45.22 -1.69
N GLU A 198 1.57 45.22 -0.49
CA GLU A 198 1.77 44.19 0.54
C GLU A 198 0.60 43.22 0.63
N LEU A 199 -0.46 43.43 -0.16
CA LEU A 199 -1.66 42.60 -0.08
C LEU A 199 -1.35 41.17 -0.48
N LYS A 200 -1.67 40.26 0.43
CA LYS A 200 -1.35 38.84 0.30
C LYS A 200 -2.44 38.10 -0.47
N GLY A 201 -2.02 37.20 -1.35
CA GLY A 201 -2.91 36.26 -2.03
C GLY A 201 -3.37 35.11 -1.11
N GLY A 202 -4.12 34.14 -1.65
CA GLY A 202 -4.65 33.03 -0.84
C GLY A 202 -3.61 32.13 -0.18
N ASN A 203 -2.40 32.02 -0.76
CA ASN A 203 -1.28 31.31 -0.16
C ASN A 203 -0.43 32.18 0.79
N GLY A 204 -0.86 33.42 1.05
CA GLY A 204 -0.11 34.40 1.81
C GLY A 204 1.02 35.10 1.04
N ASP A 205 1.22 34.80 -0.25
CA ASP A 205 2.27 35.42 -1.05
C ASP A 205 2.01 36.92 -1.28
N THR A 206 3.04 37.75 -1.16
CA THR A 206 3.02 39.14 -1.63
C THR A 206 3.40 39.21 -3.13
N PRO A 207 3.13 40.32 -3.83
CA PRO A 207 3.60 40.55 -5.20
C PRO A 207 5.11 40.32 -5.38
N LEU A 208 5.92 40.71 -4.39
CA LEU A 208 7.37 40.49 -4.41
C LEU A 208 7.73 38.99 -4.39
N ILE A 209 7.08 38.22 -3.52
CA ILE A 209 7.30 36.77 -3.40
C ILE A 209 6.92 36.06 -4.71
N ARG A 210 5.81 36.46 -5.34
CA ARG A 210 5.38 35.91 -6.64
C ARG A 210 6.36 36.25 -7.76
N ALA A 211 6.76 37.52 -7.89
CA ALA A 211 7.75 37.94 -8.88
C ALA A 211 9.08 37.18 -8.69
N ALA A 212 9.54 37.03 -7.45
CA ALA A 212 10.77 36.31 -7.13
C ALA A 212 10.66 34.82 -7.46
N SER A 213 9.57 34.15 -7.08
CA SER A 213 9.33 32.73 -7.40
C SER A 213 9.27 32.46 -8.89
N CYS A 214 8.74 33.40 -9.68
CA CYS A 214 8.56 33.26 -11.13
C CYS A 214 9.73 33.78 -11.97
N GLY A 215 10.82 34.27 -11.35
CA GLY A 215 12.00 34.71 -12.09
C GLY A 215 11.85 36.10 -12.73
N GLN A 216 10.91 36.91 -12.28
CA GLN A 216 10.60 38.21 -12.88
C GLN A 216 11.50 39.33 -12.30
N LEU A 217 12.75 39.37 -12.74
CA LEU A 217 13.77 40.28 -12.20
C LEU A 217 13.37 41.76 -12.23
N ASP A 218 12.80 42.23 -13.35
CA ASP A 218 12.40 43.63 -13.48
C ASP A 218 11.27 43.98 -12.51
N ALA A 219 10.31 43.06 -12.31
CA ALA A 219 9.20 43.25 -11.38
C ALA A 219 9.71 43.31 -9.94
N VAL A 220 10.64 42.43 -9.58
CA VAL A 220 11.34 42.47 -8.28
C VAL A 220 12.02 43.83 -8.07
N ARG A 221 12.83 44.30 -9.03
CA ARG A 221 13.54 45.59 -8.92
C ARG A 221 12.59 46.76 -8.72
N MET A 222 11.47 46.77 -9.45
CA MET A 222 10.52 47.87 -9.35
C MET A 222 9.71 47.84 -8.06
N LEU A 223 9.27 46.67 -7.59
CA LEU A 223 8.60 46.55 -6.29
C LEU A 223 9.51 47.01 -5.15
N ILE A 224 10.81 46.67 -5.21
CA ILE A 224 11.82 47.17 -4.26
C ILE A 224 11.95 48.70 -4.33
N GLN A 225 12.00 49.29 -5.53
CA GLN A 225 12.03 50.75 -5.69
C GLN A 225 10.79 51.45 -5.12
N LYS A 226 9.68 50.74 -4.96
CA LYS A 226 8.45 51.22 -4.33
C LYS A 226 8.41 50.99 -2.81
N ASN A 227 9.54 50.65 -2.20
CA ASN A 227 9.73 50.44 -0.76
C ASN A 227 8.86 49.33 -0.15
N VAL A 228 8.69 48.22 -0.87
CA VAL A 228 8.06 46.99 -0.34
C VAL A 228 8.86 46.41 0.84
N VAL A 229 8.19 45.69 1.74
CA VAL A 229 8.80 44.94 2.84
C VAL A 229 9.49 43.69 2.26
N VAL A 230 10.81 43.80 2.03
CA VAL A 230 11.63 42.73 1.42
C VAL A 230 11.56 41.40 2.17
N ASN A 231 11.42 41.44 3.50
CA ASN A 231 11.39 40.27 4.38
C ASN A 231 9.95 39.82 4.74
N ALA A 232 8.95 40.21 3.96
CA ALA A 232 7.59 39.68 4.14
C ALA A 232 7.58 38.16 3.95
N GLN A 233 6.85 37.45 4.81
CA GLN A 233 6.69 35.99 4.76
C GLN A 233 5.33 35.59 4.19
N ALA A 234 5.33 34.56 3.34
CA ALA A 234 4.14 33.89 2.85
C ALA A 234 3.42 33.11 3.96
N GLY A 235 2.30 32.46 3.64
CA GLY A 235 1.51 31.69 4.62
C GLY A 235 2.28 30.53 5.25
N ASN A 236 3.28 29.98 4.55
CA ASN A 236 4.17 28.92 5.06
C ASN A 236 5.46 29.44 5.70
N GLY A 237 5.68 30.76 5.74
CA GLY A 237 6.91 31.37 6.25
C GLY A 237 7.96 31.71 5.19
N ASP A 238 7.76 31.36 3.91
CA ASP A 238 8.75 31.67 2.87
C ASP A 238 8.89 33.16 2.61
N THR A 239 10.14 33.61 2.41
CA THR A 239 10.43 34.96 1.90
C THR A 239 10.61 34.97 0.38
N ALA A 240 10.66 36.16 -0.22
CA ALA A 240 11.04 36.30 -1.62
C ALA A 240 12.44 35.71 -1.90
N LEU A 241 13.37 35.85 -0.95
CA LEU A 241 14.73 35.29 -1.07
C LEU A 241 14.70 33.75 -1.01
N THR A 242 13.90 33.17 -0.10
CA THR A 242 13.72 31.71 -0.03
C THR A 242 13.17 31.13 -1.33
N ARG A 243 12.18 31.80 -1.94
CA ARG A 243 11.62 31.37 -3.23
C ARG A 243 12.59 31.54 -4.40
N ALA A 244 13.34 32.65 -4.45
CA ALA A 244 14.38 32.84 -5.46
C ALA A 244 15.47 31.77 -5.34
N ALA A 245 15.90 31.46 -4.11
CA ALA A 245 16.88 30.41 -3.81
C ALA A 245 16.38 29.02 -4.19
N ASN A 246 15.14 28.65 -3.85
CA ASN A 246 14.54 27.36 -4.22
C ASN A 246 14.32 27.21 -5.74
N LYS A 247 14.21 28.32 -6.50
CA LYS A 247 13.94 28.28 -7.94
C LYS A 247 15.17 28.56 -8.81
N GLY A 248 16.34 28.80 -8.22
CA GLY A 248 17.58 28.99 -8.96
C GLY A 248 17.74 30.38 -9.57
N HIS A 249 17.00 31.38 -9.08
CA HIS A 249 17.03 32.74 -9.64
C HIS A 249 18.15 33.59 -9.03
N LEU A 250 19.40 33.32 -9.43
CA LEU A 250 20.61 33.95 -8.86
C LEU A 250 20.56 35.48 -8.83
N GLU A 251 20.21 36.11 -9.94
CA GLU A 251 20.21 37.58 -10.01
C GLU A 251 19.08 38.20 -9.17
N ILE A 252 17.98 37.49 -8.96
CA ILE A 252 16.93 37.92 -8.04
C ILE A 252 17.41 37.80 -6.60
N ALA A 253 18.03 36.68 -6.24
CA ALA A 253 18.62 36.50 -4.91
C ALA A 253 19.64 37.61 -4.59
N ARG A 254 20.50 37.96 -5.56
CA ARG A 254 21.48 39.06 -5.45
C ARG A 254 20.80 40.39 -5.15
N VAL A 255 19.79 40.76 -5.95
CA VAL A 255 19.06 42.02 -5.77
C VAL A 255 18.36 42.08 -4.42
N LEU A 256 17.75 40.98 -3.98
CA LEU A 256 17.06 40.91 -2.69
C LEU A 256 18.05 41.10 -1.54
N ILE A 257 19.21 40.43 -1.56
CA ILE A 257 20.27 40.57 -0.56
C ILE A 257 20.81 42.00 -0.53
N GLU A 258 21.14 42.58 -1.70
CA GLU A 258 21.59 43.98 -1.82
C GLU A 258 20.55 44.98 -1.28
N SER A 259 19.27 44.58 -1.26
CA SER A 259 18.15 45.37 -0.76
C SER A 259 17.79 45.06 0.70
N GLY A 260 18.62 44.31 1.42
CA GLY A 260 18.44 44.02 2.85
C GLY A 260 17.57 42.80 3.17
N ALA A 261 17.45 41.85 2.24
CA ALA A 261 16.84 40.56 2.55
C ALA A 261 17.65 39.81 3.62
N ASP A 262 16.96 39.25 4.61
CA ASP A 262 17.56 38.46 5.68
C ASP A 262 17.81 37.02 5.18
N ALA A 263 19.08 36.64 5.06
CA ALA A 263 19.48 35.31 4.61
C ALA A 263 19.26 34.21 5.67
N GLU A 264 18.98 34.58 6.92
CA GLU A 264 18.74 33.67 8.04
C GLU A 264 17.24 33.46 8.34
N LEU A 265 16.35 34.21 7.68
CA LEU A 265 14.92 34.10 7.95
C LEU A 265 14.36 32.78 7.40
N ALA A 266 14.04 31.87 8.31
CA ALA A 266 13.53 30.55 8.01
C ALA A 266 11.99 30.50 7.92
N ASP A 267 11.50 29.50 7.18
CA ASP A 267 10.07 29.17 7.14
C ASP A 267 9.62 28.38 8.39
N GLY A 268 8.36 27.92 8.40
CA GLY A 268 7.79 27.17 9.54
C GLY A 268 8.47 25.83 9.83
N GLU A 269 9.21 25.26 8.88
CA GLU A 269 9.94 23.99 9.02
C GLU A 269 11.44 24.20 9.27
N GLY A 270 11.88 25.46 9.35
CA GLY A 270 13.27 25.84 9.57
C GLY A 270 14.11 25.90 8.29
N PHE A 271 13.49 25.96 7.10
CA PHE A 271 14.23 26.13 5.84
C PHE A 271 14.62 27.59 5.63
N THR A 272 15.92 27.87 5.73
CA THR A 272 16.51 29.15 5.30
C THR A 272 16.72 29.14 3.77
N PRO A 273 16.92 30.32 3.13
CA PRO A 273 17.36 30.40 1.74
C PRO A 273 18.56 29.51 1.42
N LEU A 274 19.52 29.37 2.34
CA LEU A 274 20.71 28.53 2.15
C LEU A 274 20.35 27.05 2.06
N ILE A 275 19.47 26.56 2.95
CA ILE A 275 18.98 25.18 2.91
C ILE A 275 18.22 24.92 1.60
N CYS A 276 17.36 25.87 1.19
CA CYS A 276 16.61 25.77 -0.07
C CYS A 276 17.51 25.72 -1.32
N ALA A 277 18.50 26.60 -1.44
CA ALA A 277 19.45 26.57 -2.55
C ALA A 277 20.29 25.29 -2.55
N THR A 278 20.66 24.81 -1.37
CA THR A 278 21.46 23.60 -1.18
C THR A 278 20.69 22.34 -1.57
N LYS A 279 19.42 22.24 -1.15
CA LYS A 279 18.50 21.14 -1.50
C LYS A 279 18.41 20.92 -3.02
N GLU A 280 18.32 22.03 -3.76
CA GLU A 280 18.15 22.02 -5.20
C GLU A 280 19.49 22.04 -5.97
N GLY A 281 20.62 22.19 -5.26
CA GLY A 281 21.96 22.09 -5.84
C GLY A 281 22.46 23.37 -6.54
N TYR A 282 21.88 24.54 -6.26
CA TYR A 282 22.25 25.80 -6.90
C TYR A 282 23.50 26.43 -6.28
N LEU A 283 24.67 25.91 -6.64
CA LEU A 283 25.98 26.32 -6.09
C LEU A 283 26.22 27.84 -6.09
N ASP A 284 25.89 28.54 -7.17
CA ASP A 284 26.13 29.99 -7.25
C ASP A 284 25.29 30.78 -6.24
N ILE A 285 24.09 30.29 -5.92
CA ILE A 285 23.24 30.89 -4.89
C ILE A 285 23.74 30.52 -3.50
N VAL A 286 24.18 29.28 -3.29
CA VAL A 286 24.81 28.83 -2.04
C VAL A 286 26.03 29.71 -1.71
N ARG A 287 26.89 29.95 -2.71
CA ARG A 287 28.04 30.87 -2.61
C ARG A 287 27.62 32.28 -2.24
N LEU A 288 26.68 32.85 -2.98
CA LEU A 288 26.16 34.19 -2.73
C LEU A 288 25.63 34.35 -1.30
N LEU A 289 24.86 33.36 -0.80
CA LEU A 289 24.28 33.42 0.53
C LEU A 289 25.34 33.34 1.64
N ILE A 290 26.31 32.44 1.52
CA ILE A 290 27.41 32.31 2.48
C ILE A 290 28.30 33.56 2.48
N ASP A 291 28.65 34.08 1.29
CA ASP A 291 29.41 35.33 1.15
C ASP A 291 28.66 36.54 1.75
N SER A 292 27.33 36.46 1.84
CA SER A 292 26.46 37.48 2.43
C SER A 292 26.19 37.26 3.92
N GLY A 293 26.86 36.28 4.55
CA GLY A 293 26.82 36.04 6.00
C GLY A 293 25.80 35.01 6.47
N ALA A 294 25.23 34.20 5.57
CA ALA A 294 24.39 33.07 5.99
C ALA A 294 25.21 32.04 6.78
N GLY A 295 24.64 31.50 7.86
CA GLY A 295 25.30 30.50 8.69
C GLY A 295 25.47 29.19 7.92
N VAL A 296 26.72 28.73 7.74
CA VAL A 296 27.02 27.51 6.96
C VAL A 296 26.38 26.26 7.59
N ASP A 297 26.27 26.22 8.92
CA ASP A 297 25.74 25.09 9.69
C ASP A 297 24.31 25.33 10.23
N VAL A 298 23.53 26.22 9.60
CA VAL A 298 22.10 26.36 9.92
C VAL A 298 21.41 25.00 9.83
N ALA A 299 20.52 24.70 10.77
CA ALA A 299 19.79 23.44 10.77
C ALA A 299 18.29 23.70 10.75
N ASN A 300 17.56 22.91 9.95
CA ASN A 300 16.09 22.93 9.98
C ASN A 300 15.56 22.28 11.27
N THR A 301 14.22 22.18 11.40
CA THR A 301 13.58 21.60 12.59
C THR A 301 13.91 20.12 12.83
N GLU A 302 14.38 19.40 11.82
CA GLU A 302 14.83 18.00 11.92
C GLU A 302 16.32 17.88 12.30
N GLY A 303 17.02 19.01 12.41
CA GLY A 303 18.47 19.03 12.64
C GLY A 303 19.29 18.78 11.38
N THR A 304 18.73 18.95 10.18
CA THR A 304 19.43 18.74 8.92
C THR A 304 20.12 20.03 8.47
N THR A 305 21.43 19.97 8.28
CA THR A 305 22.26 21.10 7.79
C THR A 305 22.35 21.11 6.26
N PRO A 306 22.77 22.24 5.63
CA PRO A 306 23.08 22.29 4.21
C PRO A 306 24.00 21.16 3.76
N LEU A 307 25.06 20.84 4.51
CA LEU A 307 26.01 19.80 4.13
C LEU A 307 25.37 18.41 4.08
N ILE A 308 24.55 18.07 5.08
CA ILE A 308 23.83 16.79 5.13
C ILE A 308 22.87 16.68 3.95
N LEU A 309 22.12 17.74 3.65
CA LEU A 309 21.15 17.75 2.55
C LEU A 309 21.83 17.69 1.17
N ALA A 310 22.95 18.40 0.98
CA ALA A 310 23.76 18.31 -0.24
C ALA A 310 24.28 16.89 -0.46
N ALA A 311 24.75 16.25 0.61
CA ALA A 311 25.24 14.87 0.60
C ALA A 311 24.14 13.86 0.26
N GLU A 312 22.96 13.97 0.89
CA GLU A 312 21.77 13.16 0.60
C GLU A 312 21.38 13.23 -0.88
N ARG A 313 21.34 14.45 -1.43
CA ARG A 313 20.93 14.72 -2.82
C ARG A 313 22.03 14.44 -3.84
N GLY A 314 23.27 14.24 -3.39
CA GLY A 314 24.43 13.98 -4.26
C GLY A 314 24.98 15.21 -4.98
N HIS A 315 24.70 16.41 -4.48
CA HIS A 315 25.14 17.69 -5.07
C HIS A 315 26.62 17.93 -4.75
N THR A 316 27.49 17.21 -5.43
CA THR A 316 28.93 17.10 -5.11
C THR A 316 29.64 18.46 -5.08
N ASP A 317 29.35 19.35 -6.03
CA ASP A 317 30.02 20.65 -6.06
C ASP A 317 29.58 21.55 -4.89
N VAL A 318 28.35 21.39 -4.41
CA VAL A 318 27.85 22.05 -3.20
C VAL A 318 28.51 21.44 -1.96
N VAL A 319 28.62 20.11 -1.88
CA VAL A 319 29.33 19.42 -0.78
C VAL A 319 30.77 19.94 -0.67
N LYS A 320 31.53 19.95 -1.78
CA LYS A 320 32.91 20.45 -1.79
C LYS A 320 32.99 21.90 -1.31
N PHE A 321 32.12 22.76 -1.83
CA PHE A 321 32.11 24.17 -1.45
C PHE A 321 31.76 24.39 0.03
N LEU A 322 30.81 23.63 0.59
CA LEU A 322 30.43 23.72 2.00
C LEU A 322 31.58 23.25 2.92
N VAL A 323 32.27 22.17 2.54
CA VAL A 323 33.47 21.70 3.25
C VAL A 323 34.59 22.75 3.20
N GLU A 324 34.86 23.34 2.02
CA GLU A 324 35.81 24.46 1.85
C GLU A 324 35.41 25.70 2.68
N SER A 325 34.11 25.89 2.92
CA SER A 325 33.55 26.96 3.74
C SER A 325 33.49 26.63 5.24
N MET A 326 34.24 25.60 5.68
CA MET A 326 34.36 25.18 7.09
C MET A 326 33.05 24.70 7.73
N ALA A 327 32.13 24.11 6.94
CA ALA A 327 30.97 23.43 7.49
C ALA A 327 31.38 22.33 8.49
N ALA A 328 30.58 22.12 9.53
CA ALA A 328 30.76 21.04 10.49
C ALA A 328 30.51 19.67 9.83
N VAL A 329 31.57 19.08 9.28
CA VAL A 329 31.51 17.83 8.49
C VAL A 329 30.85 16.67 9.24
N ASP A 330 31.09 16.60 10.55
CA ASP A 330 30.56 15.55 11.45
C ASP A 330 29.31 15.99 12.22
N TYR A 331 28.59 17.01 11.75
CA TYR A 331 27.31 17.38 12.34
C TYR A 331 26.33 16.19 12.33
N ARG A 332 25.52 16.07 13.39
CA ARG A 332 24.61 14.96 13.61
C ARG A 332 23.16 15.43 13.70
N THR A 333 22.29 14.79 12.93
CA THR A 333 20.83 14.96 13.08
C THR A 333 20.33 14.39 14.41
N ALA A 334 19.03 14.55 14.69
CA ALA A 334 18.40 13.93 15.86
C ALA A 334 18.56 12.38 15.92
N ASN A 335 18.61 11.73 14.76
CA ASN A 335 18.85 10.28 14.63
C ASN A 335 20.35 9.92 14.61
N GLY A 336 21.23 10.91 14.76
CA GLY A 336 22.67 10.70 14.73
C GLY A 336 23.26 10.56 13.33
N ASP A 337 22.50 10.85 12.27
CA ASP A 337 23.01 10.77 10.90
C ASP A 337 23.99 11.91 10.62
N THR A 338 25.07 11.58 9.92
CA THR A 338 26.03 12.54 9.37
C THR A 338 25.86 12.66 7.86
N ALA A 339 26.49 13.66 7.25
CA ALA A 339 26.53 13.79 5.80
C ALA A 339 27.15 12.55 5.14
N LEU A 340 28.17 11.94 5.78
CA LEU A 340 28.84 10.75 5.27
C LEU A 340 27.94 9.52 5.32
N ILE A 341 27.16 9.33 6.40
CA ILE A 341 26.16 8.26 6.49
C ILE A 341 25.12 8.38 5.36
N GLN A 342 24.54 9.58 5.18
CA GLN A 342 23.52 9.80 4.15
C GLN A 342 24.07 9.60 2.73
N ALA A 343 25.27 10.09 2.44
CA ALA A 343 25.91 9.86 1.14
C ALA A 343 26.20 8.38 0.88
N ALA A 344 26.67 7.65 1.89
CA ALA A 344 26.96 6.22 1.79
C ALA A 344 25.69 5.38 1.62
N PHE A 345 24.65 5.64 2.41
CA PHE A 345 23.37 4.96 2.33
C PHE A 345 22.63 5.19 1.01
N LEU A 346 22.77 6.38 0.41
CA LEU A 346 22.09 6.73 -0.85
C LEU A 346 22.97 6.53 -2.10
N GLY A 347 24.13 5.90 -1.97
CA GLY A 347 24.97 5.56 -3.11
C GLY A 347 25.65 6.76 -3.79
N ARG A 348 25.85 7.87 -3.06
CA ARG A 348 26.43 9.11 -3.60
C ARG A 348 27.95 9.04 -3.57
N PHE A 349 28.55 8.26 -4.47
CA PHE A 349 30.00 8.01 -4.49
C PHE A 349 30.86 9.29 -4.47
N GLU A 350 30.58 10.24 -5.37
CA GLU A 350 31.37 11.47 -5.49
C GLU A 350 31.23 12.39 -4.26
N ALA A 351 30.03 12.46 -3.66
CA ALA A 351 29.81 13.18 -2.41
C ALA A 351 30.49 12.48 -1.23
N THR A 352 30.42 11.14 -1.18
CA THR A 352 31.11 10.32 -0.17
C THR A 352 32.61 10.56 -0.21
N ARG A 353 33.21 10.56 -1.41
CA ARG A 353 34.63 10.86 -1.60
C ARG A 353 34.98 12.27 -1.13
N ALA A 354 34.19 13.27 -1.53
CA ALA A 354 34.42 14.65 -1.10
C ALA A 354 34.35 14.83 0.43
N LEU A 355 33.45 14.12 1.12
CA LEU A 355 33.32 14.17 2.58
C LEU A 355 34.50 13.48 3.28
N VAL A 356 34.92 12.31 2.79
CA VAL A 356 36.09 11.58 3.33
C VAL A 356 37.37 12.39 3.13
N GLU A 357 37.60 12.94 1.94
CA GLU A 357 38.71 13.84 1.65
C GLU A 357 38.62 15.15 2.46
N GLY A 358 37.40 15.57 2.80
CA GLY A 358 37.06 16.70 3.66
C GLY A 358 37.27 16.45 5.16
N GLY A 359 37.71 15.25 5.56
CA GLY A 359 38.01 14.91 6.95
C GLY A 359 36.84 14.41 7.78
N ALA A 360 35.76 13.92 7.14
CA ALA A 360 34.66 13.27 7.85
C ALA A 360 35.15 12.07 8.70
N ALA A 361 34.62 11.94 9.92
CA ALA A 361 34.88 10.80 10.79
C ALA A 361 34.25 9.52 10.20
N ILE A 362 35.11 8.65 9.66
CA ILE A 362 34.71 7.49 8.84
C ILE A 362 33.83 6.48 9.61
N ASP A 363 34.08 6.28 10.90
CA ASP A 363 33.38 5.28 11.73
C ASP A 363 32.28 5.88 12.62
N LEU A 364 31.93 7.15 12.41
CA LEU A 364 30.90 7.80 13.23
C LEU A 364 29.53 7.20 12.90
N ALA A 365 28.93 6.50 13.86
CA ALA A 365 27.68 5.77 13.67
C ALA A 365 26.42 6.57 14.02
N HIS A 366 25.27 6.27 13.40
CA HIS A 366 23.98 6.82 13.81
C HIS A 366 23.42 6.10 15.07
N THR A 367 22.22 6.45 15.54
CA THR A 367 21.67 5.96 16.82
C THR A 367 21.54 4.45 16.95
N ASP A 368 21.37 3.72 15.84
CA ASP A 368 21.30 2.25 15.84
C ASP A 368 22.69 1.58 15.72
N GLY A 369 23.76 2.37 15.73
CA GLY A 369 25.13 1.89 15.68
C GLY A 369 25.67 1.59 14.28
N TYR A 370 24.94 1.90 13.22
CA TYR A 370 25.39 1.72 11.84
C TYR A 370 26.39 2.82 11.44
N THR A 371 27.54 2.39 10.95
CA THR A 371 28.57 3.25 10.35
C THR A 371 28.30 3.48 8.86
N PRO A 372 28.93 4.49 8.22
CA PRO A 372 28.89 4.64 6.77
C PRO A 372 29.21 3.35 5.99
N LEU A 373 30.17 2.55 6.49
CA LEU A 373 30.54 1.26 5.90
C LEU A 373 29.37 0.26 5.94
N MET A 374 28.65 0.19 7.07
CA MET A 374 27.47 -0.68 7.20
C MET A 374 26.33 -0.24 6.29
N CYS A 375 26.06 1.06 6.19
CA CYS A 375 25.04 1.59 5.29
C CYS A 375 25.35 1.29 3.83
N ALA A 376 26.60 1.48 3.39
CA ALA A 376 27.02 1.14 2.03
C ALA A 376 26.99 -0.39 1.78
N ALA A 377 27.32 -1.19 2.80
CA ALA A 377 27.27 -2.64 2.73
C ALA A 377 25.84 -3.19 2.64
N GLN A 378 24.88 -2.57 3.32
CA GLN A 378 23.46 -2.91 3.26
C GLN A 378 22.89 -2.76 1.85
N GLU A 379 23.21 -1.65 1.19
CA GLU A 379 22.68 -1.33 -0.13
C GLU A 379 23.55 -1.87 -1.28
N GLY A 380 24.66 -2.54 -0.97
CA GLY A 380 25.50 -3.22 -1.96
C GLY A 380 26.42 -2.30 -2.77
N TYR A 381 26.71 -1.09 -2.29
CA TYR A 381 27.55 -0.12 -2.99
C TYR A 381 29.04 -0.43 -2.85
N ALA A 382 29.51 -1.46 -3.56
CA ALA A 382 30.88 -1.97 -3.51
C ALA A 382 31.95 -0.88 -3.69
N THR A 383 31.75 0.10 -4.59
CA THR A 383 32.70 1.20 -4.80
C THR A 383 32.80 2.15 -3.61
N ILE A 384 31.69 2.37 -2.88
CA ILE A 384 31.70 3.17 -1.65
C ILE A 384 32.33 2.37 -0.50
N VAL A 385 32.00 1.08 -0.41
CA VAL A 385 32.64 0.17 0.56
C VAL A 385 34.15 0.17 0.38
N GLU A 386 34.64 -0.02 -0.84
CA GLU A 386 36.07 0.01 -1.15
C GLU A 386 36.70 1.37 -0.78
N LEU A 387 36.06 2.48 -1.15
CA LEU A 387 36.53 3.82 -0.82
C LEU A 387 36.67 4.02 0.70
N LEU A 388 35.65 3.63 1.48
CA LEU A 388 35.66 3.75 2.94
C LEU A 388 36.74 2.88 3.58
N LEU A 389 36.90 1.64 3.11
CA LEU A 389 37.94 0.72 3.58
C LEU A 389 39.35 1.24 3.29
N GLN A 390 39.59 1.77 2.08
CA GLN A 390 40.87 2.38 1.69
C GLN A 390 41.24 3.60 2.55
N HIS A 391 40.25 4.28 3.12
CA HIS A 391 40.46 5.42 4.02
C HIS A 391 40.45 5.03 5.50
N GLY A 392 40.39 3.74 5.83
CA GLY A 392 40.57 3.24 7.19
C GLY A 392 39.29 3.01 7.98
N ALA A 393 38.15 2.79 7.30
CA ALA A 393 36.93 2.32 7.97
C ALA A 393 37.19 1.02 8.74
N THR A 394 36.75 0.96 9.99
CA THR A 394 36.94 -0.22 10.83
C THR A 394 35.97 -1.33 10.39
N VAL A 395 36.52 -2.42 9.86
CA VAL A 395 35.74 -3.48 9.19
C VAL A 395 34.77 -4.22 10.13
N ASN A 396 35.18 -4.46 11.37
CA ASN A 396 34.47 -5.32 12.32
C ASN A 396 33.69 -4.53 13.39
N VAL A 397 33.32 -3.27 13.13
CA VAL A 397 32.44 -2.49 14.02
C VAL A 397 31.11 -3.23 14.19
N GLN A 398 30.52 -3.11 15.37
CA GLN A 398 29.28 -3.77 15.75
C GLN A 398 28.18 -2.71 15.98
N ALA A 399 27.03 -2.88 15.32
CA ALA A 399 25.83 -2.09 15.54
C ALA A 399 25.11 -2.50 16.84
N VAL A 400 24.04 -1.78 17.22
CA VAL A 400 23.34 -2.00 18.50
C VAL A 400 22.77 -3.42 18.62
N LYS A 401 22.28 -4.03 17.53
CA LYS A 401 21.77 -5.42 17.53
C LYS A 401 22.83 -6.47 17.23
N GLY A 402 24.10 -6.08 17.25
CA GLY A 402 25.22 -6.96 17.03
C GLY A 402 25.63 -7.15 15.57
N GLU A 403 24.90 -6.55 14.63
CA GLU A 403 25.16 -6.63 13.20
C GLU A 403 26.51 -5.99 12.83
N ARG A 404 27.16 -6.50 11.79
CA ARG A 404 28.39 -5.97 11.21
C ARG A 404 28.22 -5.81 9.70
N ALA A 405 29.12 -5.07 9.06
CA ALA A 405 29.10 -4.91 7.61
C ALA A 405 29.08 -6.28 6.88
N THR A 406 29.75 -7.30 7.43
CA THR A 406 29.72 -8.67 6.91
C THR A 406 28.39 -9.37 7.07
N THR A 407 27.77 -9.37 8.25
CA THR A 407 26.47 -10.03 8.43
C THR A 407 25.38 -9.33 7.61
N ILE A 408 25.43 -7.99 7.53
CA ILE A 408 24.52 -7.18 6.73
C ILE A 408 24.66 -7.49 5.23
N ALA A 409 25.88 -7.49 4.68
CA ALA A 409 26.09 -7.77 3.26
C ALA A 409 25.79 -9.23 2.89
N ALA A 410 26.05 -10.17 3.80
CA ALA A 410 25.72 -11.58 3.62
C ALA A 410 24.19 -11.81 3.56
N LEU A 411 23.45 -11.22 4.50
CA LEU A 411 21.98 -11.28 4.54
C LEU A 411 21.34 -10.71 3.26
N ASN A 412 21.87 -9.59 2.76
CA ASN A 412 21.35 -8.94 1.56
C ASN A 412 21.93 -9.49 0.24
N GLY A 413 22.82 -10.49 0.31
CA GLY A 413 23.33 -11.17 -0.89
C GLY A 413 24.42 -10.43 -1.68
N HIS A 414 25.07 -9.42 -1.09
CA HIS A 414 26.04 -8.58 -1.79
C HIS A 414 27.43 -9.22 -1.84
N VAL A 415 27.61 -10.22 -2.72
CA VAL A 415 28.84 -11.03 -2.84
C VAL A 415 30.10 -10.19 -2.99
N GLU A 416 30.06 -9.13 -3.82
CA GLU A 416 31.23 -8.29 -4.06
C GLU A 416 31.60 -7.43 -2.85
N VAL A 417 30.60 -6.97 -2.08
CA VAL A 417 30.86 -6.28 -0.81
C VAL A 417 31.53 -7.23 0.18
N ILE A 418 31.07 -8.48 0.28
CA ILE A 418 31.70 -9.48 1.15
C ILE A 418 33.14 -9.73 0.72
N ARG A 419 33.42 -9.88 -0.58
CA ARG A 419 34.80 -10.01 -1.08
C ARG A 419 35.69 -8.86 -0.59
N LEU A 420 35.25 -7.61 -0.78
CA LEU A 420 36.00 -6.43 -0.35
C LEU A 420 36.23 -6.39 1.16
N LEU A 421 35.20 -6.73 1.96
CA LEU A 421 35.31 -6.79 3.41
C LEU A 421 36.33 -7.85 3.86
N LEU A 422 36.31 -9.05 3.24
CA LEU A 422 37.25 -10.13 3.53
C LEU A 422 38.70 -9.75 3.17
N GLU A 423 38.90 -9.11 2.02
CA GLU A 423 40.21 -8.59 1.59
C GLU A 423 40.80 -7.58 2.58
N HIS A 424 39.94 -6.86 3.31
CA HIS A 424 40.32 -5.90 4.35
C HIS A 424 40.27 -6.47 5.77
N GLY A 425 40.19 -7.81 5.92
CA GLY A 425 40.34 -8.48 7.21
C GLY A 425 39.06 -8.59 8.04
N ALA A 426 37.90 -8.68 7.38
CA ALA A 426 36.66 -8.98 8.08
C ALA A 426 36.69 -10.37 8.71
N ASP A 427 36.18 -10.48 9.94
CA ASP A 427 36.11 -11.74 10.67
C ASP A 427 34.77 -12.45 10.39
N VAL A 428 34.83 -13.55 9.65
CA VAL A 428 33.66 -14.37 9.26
C VAL A 428 33.08 -15.21 10.39
N SER A 429 33.71 -15.23 11.57
CA SER A 429 33.19 -15.94 12.74
C SER A 429 32.26 -15.08 13.59
N LEU A 430 32.30 -13.76 13.42
CA LEU A 430 31.55 -12.85 14.28
C LEU A 430 30.09 -12.73 13.83
N GLY A 431 29.20 -13.25 14.66
CA GLY A 431 27.75 -13.17 14.46
C GLY A 431 27.09 -11.93 15.07
N ASP A 432 25.78 -11.82 14.82
CA ASP A 432 24.92 -10.79 15.40
C ASP A 432 24.58 -11.06 16.88
N SER A 433 23.56 -10.39 17.43
CA SER A 433 23.11 -10.63 18.82
C SER A 433 22.56 -12.04 19.08
N ASN A 434 22.13 -12.75 18.05
CA ASN A 434 21.76 -14.16 18.12
C ASN A 434 22.96 -15.10 17.89
N ASN A 435 24.17 -14.55 17.80
CA ASN A 435 25.37 -15.27 17.42
C ASN A 435 25.25 -15.89 16.02
N CYS A 436 24.46 -15.31 15.11
CA CYS A 436 24.35 -15.79 13.73
C CYS A 436 25.52 -15.26 12.89
N PRO A 437 26.55 -16.07 12.55
CA PRO A 437 27.66 -15.64 11.71
C PRO A 437 27.19 -15.35 10.27
N PRO A 438 28.01 -14.63 9.46
CA PRO A 438 27.72 -14.37 8.05
C PRO A 438 27.27 -15.60 7.25
N LEU A 439 27.80 -16.79 7.56
CA LEU A 439 27.42 -18.04 6.88
C LEU A 439 25.95 -18.43 7.13
N LEU A 440 25.44 -18.27 8.35
CA LEU A 440 24.05 -18.59 8.66
C LEU A 440 23.11 -17.63 7.96
N VAL A 441 23.34 -16.31 8.09
CA VAL A 441 22.47 -15.28 7.50
C VAL A 441 22.54 -15.26 5.96
N ALA A 442 23.61 -15.78 5.36
CA ALA A 442 23.71 -15.91 3.91
C ALA A 442 22.70 -16.90 3.32
N VAL A 443 22.19 -17.84 4.12
CA VAL A 443 21.19 -18.83 3.66
C VAL A 443 19.88 -18.15 3.29
N ASP A 444 19.43 -17.14 4.05
CA ASP A 444 18.21 -16.37 3.77
C ASP A 444 18.23 -15.74 2.36
N SER A 445 19.42 -15.31 1.91
CA SER A 445 19.61 -14.72 0.58
C SER A 445 19.48 -15.74 -0.57
N GLY A 446 19.64 -17.04 -0.28
CA GLY A 446 19.62 -18.13 -1.27
C GLY A 446 20.79 -18.13 -2.26
N HIS A 447 21.83 -17.33 -2.02
CA HIS A 447 22.96 -17.20 -2.94
C HIS A 447 24.08 -18.19 -2.61
N VAL A 448 24.13 -19.29 -3.37
CA VAL A 448 25.17 -20.32 -3.22
C VAL A 448 26.58 -19.75 -3.35
N ASP A 449 26.81 -18.80 -4.25
CA ASP A 449 28.12 -18.16 -4.44
C ASP A 449 28.60 -17.44 -3.16
N MET A 450 27.68 -16.89 -2.36
CA MET A 450 27.99 -16.27 -1.07
C MET A 450 28.47 -17.33 -0.06
N ILE A 451 27.74 -18.45 0.01
CA ILE A 451 28.09 -19.59 0.87
C ILE A 451 29.47 -20.12 0.52
N GLU A 452 29.73 -20.38 -0.78
CA GLU A 452 31.03 -20.87 -1.23
C GLU A 452 32.16 -19.86 -0.95
N LEU A 453 31.91 -18.56 -1.11
CA LEU A 453 32.87 -17.49 -0.81
C LEU A 453 33.24 -17.47 0.68
N LEU A 454 32.24 -17.52 1.58
CA LEU A 454 32.45 -17.51 3.03
C LEU A 454 33.21 -18.76 3.50
N LEU A 455 32.84 -19.94 3.00
CA LEU A 455 33.49 -21.22 3.35
C LEU A 455 34.95 -21.26 2.86
N THR A 456 35.22 -20.75 1.66
CA THR A 456 36.58 -20.64 1.12
C THR A 456 37.45 -19.69 1.96
N ASN A 457 36.82 -18.74 2.68
CA ASN A 457 37.47 -17.82 3.61
C ASN A 457 37.37 -18.28 5.08
N GLN A 458 37.38 -19.60 5.30
CA GLN A 458 37.48 -20.22 6.63
C GLN A 458 36.27 -19.97 7.57
N ALA A 459 35.09 -19.65 7.02
CA ALA A 459 33.87 -19.70 7.82
C ALA A 459 33.63 -21.14 8.31
N SER A 460 33.31 -21.29 9.60
CA SER A 460 32.99 -22.59 10.17
C SER A 460 31.67 -23.10 9.60
N VAL A 461 31.73 -24.19 8.82
CA VAL A 461 30.57 -24.78 8.16
C VAL A 461 29.47 -25.20 9.15
N ASP A 462 29.88 -25.65 10.33
CA ASP A 462 29.01 -26.12 11.42
C ASP A 462 28.90 -25.12 12.58
N ALA A 463 29.09 -23.82 12.30
CA ALA A 463 28.82 -22.80 13.32
C ALA A 463 27.34 -22.87 13.75
N GLN A 464 27.10 -22.67 15.05
CA GLN A 464 25.78 -22.69 15.66
C GLN A 464 25.43 -21.31 16.21
N ASP A 465 24.18 -20.90 16.03
CA ASP A 465 23.62 -19.72 16.68
C ASP A 465 23.25 -19.99 18.15
N ASN A 466 22.56 -19.05 18.79
CA ASN A 466 22.10 -19.20 20.17
C ASN A 466 21.07 -20.32 20.38
N ASP A 467 20.34 -20.74 19.33
CA ASP A 467 19.38 -21.84 19.38
C ASP A 467 20.04 -23.20 19.03
N GLY A 468 21.33 -23.18 18.67
CA GLY A 468 22.07 -24.36 18.25
C GLY A 468 21.87 -24.69 16.77
N ASP A 469 21.17 -23.85 16.01
CA ASP A 469 20.90 -24.11 14.60
C ASP A 469 22.17 -23.85 13.77
N THR A 470 22.43 -24.74 12.82
CA THR A 470 23.52 -24.62 11.85
C THR A 470 23.00 -24.08 10.52
N ALA A 471 23.89 -23.71 9.59
CA ALA A 471 23.47 -23.32 8.25
C ALA A 471 22.64 -24.42 7.52
N LEU A 472 22.82 -25.71 7.86
CA LEU A 472 21.97 -26.79 7.34
C LEU A 472 20.54 -26.73 7.89
N HIS A 473 20.36 -26.38 9.16
CA HIS A 473 19.03 -26.16 9.76
C HIS A 473 18.33 -25.00 9.05
N GLU A 474 19.03 -23.87 8.88
CA GLU A 474 18.49 -22.71 8.18
C GLU A 474 18.09 -23.03 6.73
N CYS A 475 18.87 -23.85 6.01
CA CYS A 475 18.51 -24.24 4.65
C CYS A 475 17.16 -24.97 4.61
N ILE A 476 16.81 -25.72 5.65
CA ILE A 476 15.54 -26.45 5.71
C ILE A 476 14.38 -25.50 5.99
N TYR A 477 14.58 -24.54 6.91
CA TYR A 477 13.58 -23.54 7.27
C TYR A 477 13.25 -22.62 6.10
N GLU A 478 14.28 -22.17 5.37
CA GLU A 478 14.16 -21.29 4.20
C GLU A 478 14.01 -22.05 2.87
N LYS A 479 14.02 -23.39 2.92
CA LYS A 479 13.84 -24.29 1.75
C LYS A 479 14.91 -24.12 0.65
N GLN A 480 16.13 -23.80 1.04
CA GLN A 480 17.27 -23.55 0.15
C GLN A 480 18.07 -24.83 -0.13
N LEU A 481 17.52 -25.72 -0.98
CA LEU A 481 18.11 -27.03 -1.26
C LEU A 481 19.54 -26.94 -1.85
N ASP A 482 19.78 -25.96 -2.73
CA ASP A 482 21.08 -25.79 -3.37
C ASP A 482 22.15 -25.28 -2.37
N CYS A 483 21.76 -24.45 -1.40
CA CYS A 483 22.65 -24.05 -0.31
C CYS A 483 23.01 -25.25 0.58
N ALA A 484 22.03 -26.12 0.89
CA ALA A 484 22.31 -27.37 1.62
C ALA A 484 23.27 -28.28 0.86
N ARG A 485 23.13 -28.43 -0.47
CA ARG A 485 24.08 -29.18 -1.31
C ARG A 485 25.49 -28.60 -1.23
N ALA A 486 25.62 -27.27 -1.27
CA ALA A 486 26.91 -26.61 -1.13
C ALA A 486 27.51 -26.87 0.25
N LEU A 487 26.77 -26.64 1.34
CA LEU A 487 27.25 -26.88 2.71
C LEU A 487 27.74 -28.33 2.90
N LEU A 488 26.98 -29.33 2.46
CA LEU A 488 27.36 -30.75 2.54
C LEU A 488 28.62 -31.05 1.71
N LYS A 489 28.76 -30.46 0.52
CA LYS A 489 29.96 -30.56 -0.33
C LYS A 489 31.21 -30.00 0.39
N TYR A 490 31.04 -28.97 1.23
CA TYR A 490 32.11 -28.40 2.05
C TYR A 490 32.24 -29.06 3.43
N GLY A 491 31.57 -30.20 3.66
CA GLY A 491 31.77 -31.04 4.85
C GLY A 491 30.91 -30.69 6.05
N ALA A 492 29.77 -30.01 5.87
CA ALA A 492 28.79 -29.82 6.94
C ALA A 492 28.35 -31.17 7.53
N ASP A 493 28.28 -31.27 8.85
CA ASP A 493 27.83 -32.49 9.53
C ASP A 493 26.29 -32.56 9.54
N PRO A 494 25.66 -33.49 8.80
CA PRO A 494 24.20 -33.63 8.78
C PRO A 494 23.61 -34.21 10.08
N ASN A 495 24.46 -34.57 11.05
CA ASN A 495 24.06 -35.16 12.32
C ASN A 495 24.18 -34.20 13.51
N LEU A 496 24.75 -33.01 13.32
CA LEU A 496 24.91 -32.06 14.41
C LEU A 496 23.53 -31.53 14.82
N PRO A 497 23.08 -31.72 16.07
CA PRO A 497 21.76 -31.28 16.47
C PRO A 497 21.78 -29.86 17.06
N ASN A 498 20.63 -29.19 17.03
CA ASN A 498 20.43 -27.94 17.75
C ASN A 498 20.16 -28.14 19.26
N ASN A 499 19.88 -27.06 20.00
CA ASN A 499 19.67 -27.13 21.46
C ASN A 499 18.44 -27.97 21.85
N ALA A 500 17.50 -28.18 20.93
CA ALA A 500 16.36 -29.07 21.12
C ALA A 500 16.67 -30.54 20.76
N GLU A 501 17.93 -30.86 20.49
CA GLU A 501 18.40 -32.15 19.96
C GLU A 501 17.82 -32.51 18.58
N PHE A 502 17.27 -31.53 17.84
CA PHE A 502 16.81 -31.76 16.47
C PHE A 502 18.00 -31.79 15.53
N THR A 503 18.13 -32.86 14.73
CA THR A 503 19.06 -32.91 13.61
C THR A 503 18.43 -32.27 12.35
N PRO A 504 19.25 -31.88 11.34
CA PRO A 504 18.73 -31.45 10.04
C PRO A 504 17.76 -32.46 9.42
N LEU A 505 17.99 -33.76 9.60
CA LEU A 505 17.10 -34.81 9.10
C LEU A 505 15.72 -34.77 9.78
N MET A 506 15.69 -34.57 11.10
CA MET A 506 14.43 -34.44 11.86
C MET A 506 13.65 -33.19 11.47
N ALA A 507 14.33 -32.04 11.35
CA ALA A 507 13.73 -30.80 10.90
C ALA A 507 13.12 -30.97 9.49
N SER A 508 13.84 -31.64 8.58
CA SER A 508 13.36 -31.94 7.23
C SER A 508 12.15 -32.88 7.24
N ALA A 509 12.18 -33.89 8.09
CA ALA A 509 11.10 -34.86 8.23
C ALA A 509 9.83 -34.23 8.81
N GLN A 510 9.96 -33.35 9.79
CA GLN A 510 8.85 -32.59 10.38
C GLN A 510 8.27 -31.56 9.40
N ALA A 511 9.11 -30.90 8.62
CA ALA A 511 8.69 -29.98 7.56
C ALA A 511 8.04 -30.68 6.35
N GLY A 512 8.17 -32.01 6.25
CA GLY A 512 7.64 -32.80 5.14
C GLY A 512 8.41 -32.64 3.84
N ASN A 513 9.68 -32.23 3.90
CA ASN A 513 10.49 -31.95 2.72
C ASN A 513 11.29 -33.19 2.29
N GLU A 514 10.70 -33.97 1.39
CA GLU A 514 11.29 -35.23 0.89
C GLU A 514 12.65 -35.02 0.21
N GLU A 515 12.86 -33.91 -0.51
CA GLU A 515 14.12 -33.66 -1.22
C GLU A 515 15.29 -33.42 -0.26
N PHE A 516 15.05 -32.71 0.85
CA PHE A 516 16.06 -32.55 1.90
C PHE A 516 16.32 -33.86 2.64
N VAL A 517 15.28 -34.65 2.93
CA VAL A 517 15.45 -35.98 3.54
C VAL A 517 16.32 -36.86 2.66
N LYS A 518 16.07 -36.92 1.35
CA LYS A 518 16.92 -37.68 0.40
C LYS A 518 18.36 -37.18 0.43
N LEU A 519 18.56 -35.88 0.27
CA LEU A 519 19.89 -35.27 0.26
C LEU A 519 20.70 -35.57 1.53
N LEU A 520 20.07 -35.42 2.70
CA LEU A 520 20.74 -35.63 3.98
C LEU A 520 21.08 -37.11 4.21
N VAL A 521 20.17 -38.02 3.88
CA VAL A 521 20.42 -39.46 4.01
C VAL A 521 21.49 -39.94 3.03
N GLU A 522 21.47 -39.45 1.79
CA GLU A 522 22.56 -39.66 0.81
C GLU A 522 23.90 -39.10 1.29
N SER A 523 23.88 -38.16 2.23
CA SER A 523 25.05 -37.54 2.84
C SER A 523 25.39 -38.10 4.23
N ASN A 524 24.93 -39.32 4.55
CA ASN A 524 25.20 -40.04 5.80
C ASN A 524 24.54 -39.44 7.06
N ALA A 525 23.35 -38.86 6.95
CA ALA A 525 22.53 -38.56 8.13
C ALA A 525 22.07 -39.85 8.84
N ASN A 526 22.13 -39.85 10.17
CA ASN A 526 21.66 -40.94 11.02
C ASN A 526 20.12 -40.94 11.08
N VAL A 527 19.54 -41.88 10.34
CA VAL A 527 18.08 -42.03 10.20
C VAL A 527 17.36 -42.30 11.53
N ASP A 528 18.05 -42.90 12.50
CA ASP A 528 17.50 -43.29 13.80
C ASP A 528 18.00 -42.42 14.96
N ALA A 529 18.59 -41.26 14.68
CA ALA A 529 18.84 -40.26 15.73
C ALA A 529 17.53 -39.90 16.44
N THR A 530 17.63 -39.47 17.70
CA THR A 530 16.49 -39.07 18.53
C THR A 530 16.67 -37.67 19.08
N GLU A 531 15.60 -36.88 19.14
CA GLU A 531 15.57 -35.60 19.87
C GLU A 531 15.22 -35.79 21.36
N ASN A 532 15.15 -34.70 22.11
CA ASN A 532 15.00 -34.69 23.57
C ASN A 532 13.83 -35.52 24.13
N SER A 533 12.74 -35.73 23.37
CA SER A 533 11.62 -36.62 23.79
C SER A 533 11.71 -38.05 23.24
N GLY A 534 12.87 -38.42 22.69
CA GLY A 534 13.16 -39.74 22.12
C GLY A 534 12.58 -39.95 20.73
N ARG A 535 12.04 -38.94 20.04
CA ARG A 535 11.42 -39.15 18.72
C ARG A 535 12.48 -39.18 17.62
N THR A 536 12.34 -40.14 16.70
CA THR A 536 13.13 -40.18 15.47
C THR A 536 12.45 -39.38 14.34
N ALA A 537 13.17 -39.15 13.24
CA ALA A 537 12.61 -38.56 12.02
C ALA A 537 11.37 -39.31 11.52
N LEU A 538 11.33 -40.64 11.64
CA LEU A 538 10.18 -41.47 11.26
C LEU A 538 8.96 -41.18 12.14
N LEU A 539 9.15 -41.02 13.45
CA LEU A 539 8.06 -40.71 14.38
C LEU A 539 7.47 -39.33 14.09
N LEU A 540 8.32 -38.33 13.83
CA LEU A 540 7.91 -36.98 13.47
C LEU A 540 7.12 -36.96 12.15
N ALA A 541 7.64 -37.58 11.09
CA ALA A 541 6.97 -37.65 9.79
C ALA A 541 5.62 -38.41 9.86
N ALA A 542 5.57 -39.48 10.66
CA ALA A 542 4.35 -40.25 10.88
C ALA A 542 3.29 -39.50 11.70
N GLU A 543 3.70 -38.65 12.66
CA GLU A 543 2.80 -37.80 13.42
C GLU A 543 2.24 -36.64 12.56
N ASP A 544 3.06 -36.02 11.73
CA ASP A 544 2.67 -34.83 10.97
C ASP A 544 2.03 -35.14 9.61
N GLY A 545 2.04 -36.40 9.17
CA GLY A 545 1.26 -36.83 8.00
C GLY A 545 2.05 -36.85 6.68
N HIS A 546 3.38 -36.89 6.75
CA HIS A 546 4.26 -36.80 5.58
C HIS A 546 4.59 -38.18 5.00
N HIS A 547 3.65 -38.76 4.25
CA HIS A 547 3.78 -40.13 3.73
C HIS A 547 5.01 -40.36 2.83
N ALA A 548 5.34 -39.44 1.92
CA ALA A 548 6.51 -39.57 1.03
C ALA A 548 7.84 -39.58 1.82
N VAL A 549 7.90 -38.79 2.91
CA VAL A 549 9.02 -38.81 3.84
C VAL A 549 9.08 -40.14 4.60
N VAL A 550 7.95 -40.65 5.10
CA VAL A 550 7.88 -41.95 5.78
C VAL A 550 8.41 -43.07 4.88
N GLU A 551 7.94 -43.13 3.63
CA GLU A 551 8.43 -44.11 2.64
C GLU A 551 9.92 -43.97 2.40
N THR A 552 10.41 -42.74 2.22
CA THR A 552 11.83 -42.46 2.00
C THR A 552 12.67 -42.92 3.20
N LEU A 553 12.27 -42.60 4.44
CA LEU A 553 12.99 -43.00 5.65
C LEU A 553 13.02 -44.53 5.81
N LEU A 554 11.90 -45.22 5.57
CA LEU A 554 11.83 -46.69 5.62
C LEU A 554 12.72 -47.33 4.56
N ASN A 555 12.73 -46.81 3.33
CA ASN A 555 13.60 -47.27 2.25
C ASN A 555 15.09 -47.12 2.58
N HIS A 556 15.44 -46.20 3.48
CA HIS A 556 16.80 -45.98 3.97
C HIS A 556 17.06 -46.59 5.35
N GLY A 557 16.23 -47.54 5.76
CA GLY A 557 16.50 -48.39 6.93
C GLY A 557 16.07 -47.81 8.27
N ALA A 558 15.16 -46.83 8.30
CA ALA A 558 14.58 -46.33 9.56
C ALA A 558 14.00 -47.49 10.39
N ALA A 559 14.32 -47.52 11.68
CA ALA A 559 13.80 -48.51 12.60
C ALA A 559 12.28 -48.33 12.79
N ILE A 560 11.48 -49.13 12.09
CA ILE A 560 10.01 -49.06 12.09
C ILE A 560 9.39 -49.21 13.49
N GLU A 561 10.11 -49.90 14.38
CA GLU A 561 9.72 -50.18 15.76
C GLU A 561 10.36 -49.22 16.79
N ALA A 562 11.06 -48.16 16.35
CA ALA A 562 11.56 -47.14 17.25
C ALA A 562 10.43 -46.50 18.07
N THR A 563 10.74 -46.10 19.30
CA THR A 563 9.76 -45.52 20.22
C THR A 563 10.30 -44.26 20.87
N ASP A 564 9.42 -43.30 21.10
CA ASP A 564 9.71 -42.14 21.95
C ASP A 564 9.78 -42.53 23.45
N GLU A 565 10.06 -41.56 24.32
CA GLU A 565 10.13 -41.79 25.78
C GLU A 565 8.82 -42.35 26.38
N SER A 566 7.68 -42.15 25.72
CA SER A 566 6.38 -42.70 26.14
C SER A 566 6.13 -44.12 25.64
N GLY A 567 7.06 -44.68 24.85
CA GLY A 567 6.94 -46.00 24.23
C GLY A 567 6.11 -45.98 22.94
N GLN A 568 5.80 -44.81 22.37
CA GLN A 568 4.96 -44.73 21.18
C GLN A 568 5.76 -44.96 19.89
N THR A 569 5.27 -45.85 19.02
CA THR A 569 5.83 -46.07 17.68
C THR A 569 5.26 -45.12 16.64
N ALA A 570 5.89 -45.06 15.46
CA ALA A 570 5.36 -44.35 14.30
C ALA A 570 3.93 -44.79 13.94
N LEU A 571 3.61 -46.09 14.08
CA LEU A 571 2.26 -46.61 13.85
C LEU A 571 1.23 -46.02 14.84
N MET A 572 1.61 -45.85 16.11
CA MET A 572 0.75 -45.22 17.12
C MET A 572 0.56 -43.72 16.87
N LYS A 573 1.63 -43.01 16.45
CA LYS A 573 1.55 -41.58 16.08
C LYS A 573 0.61 -41.36 14.89
N ALA A 574 0.75 -42.16 13.84
CA ALA A 574 -0.13 -42.13 12.67
C ALA A 574 -1.59 -42.47 13.05
N ALA A 575 -1.80 -43.44 13.93
CA ALA A 575 -3.14 -43.81 14.41
C ALA A 575 -3.80 -42.72 15.27
N TYR A 576 -3.03 -42.07 16.15
CA TYR A 576 -3.50 -40.94 16.98
C TYR A 576 -4.04 -39.80 16.10
N ARG A 577 -3.29 -39.45 15.05
CA ARG A 577 -3.61 -38.33 14.15
C ARG A 577 -4.56 -38.71 13.01
N GLY A 578 -4.73 -40.00 12.75
CA GLY A 578 -5.66 -40.53 11.74
C GLY A 578 -5.08 -40.58 10.32
N HIS A 579 -3.76 -40.74 10.17
CA HIS A 579 -3.08 -40.73 8.88
C HIS A 579 -3.13 -42.09 8.19
N GLU A 580 -4.25 -42.38 7.52
CA GLU A 580 -4.54 -43.69 6.92
C GLU A 580 -3.49 -44.18 5.92
N HIS A 581 -2.97 -43.31 5.05
CA HIS A 581 -1.96 -43.71 4.07
C HIS A 581 -0.66 -44.15 4.77
N ILE A 582 -0.24 -43.42 5.79
CA ILE A 582 0.94 -43.76 6.59
C ILE A 582 0.72 -45.06 7.35
N LEU A 583 -0.48 -45.29 7.89
CA LEU A 583 -0.83 -46.57 8.50
C LEU A 583 -0.66 -47.72 7.52
N ARG A 584 -1.17 -47.60 6.28
CA ARG A 584 -0.99 -48.64 5.25
C ARG A 584 0.48 -48.87 4.96
N VAL A 585 1.25 -47.82 4.69
CA VAL A 585 2.70 -47.92 4.42
C VAL A 585 3.44 -48.61 5.57
N LEU A 586 3.18 -48.22 6.82
CA LEU A 586 3.82 -48.83 7.99
C LEU A 586 3.43 -50.30 8.16
N LEU A 587 2.16 -50.64 7.96
CA LEU A 587 1.65 -52.01 8.05
C LEU A 587 2.19 -52.90 6.92
N GLU A 588 2.25 -52.39 5.69
CA GLU A 588 2.88 -53.06 4.54
C GLU A 588 4.38 -53.30 4.77
N ASN A 589 5.03 -52.44 5.56
CA ASN A 589 6.42 -52.62 6.02
C ASN A 589 6.53 -53.40 7.35
N ASN A 590 5.48 -54.14 7.73
CA ASN A 590 5.43 -55.04 8.90
C ASN A 590 5.49 -54.36 10.28
N ALA A 591 4.95 -53.16 10.44
CA ALA A 591 4.81 -52.54 11.76
C ALA A 591 3.92 -53.39 12.69
N ASN A 592 4.36 -53.60 13.93
CA ASN A 592 3.69 -54.48 14.89
C ASN A 592 2.45 -53.81 15.50
N THR A 593 1.26 -54.22 15.04
CA THR A 593 -0.04 -53.75 15.53
C THR A 593 -0.31 -54.07 17.00
N ALA A 594 0.34 -55.10 17.56
CA ALA A 594 0.16 -55.55 18.93
C ALA A 594 1.14 -54.89 19.91
N LYS A 595 2.13 -54.12 19.42
CA LYS A 595 3.02 -53.38 20.30
C LYS A 595 2.22 -52.32 21.07
N ALA A 596 2.53 -52.17 22.35
CA ALA A 596 1.86 -51.24 23.25
C ALA A 596 2.88 -50.26 23.84
N ASP A 597 2.42 -49.03 24.10
CA ASP A 597 3.22 -47.99 24.74
C ASP A 597 3.42 -48.27 26.24
N ASN A 598 4.08 -47.36 26.97
CA ASN A 598 4.32 -47.50 28.41
C ASN A 598 3.03 -47.53 29.26
N ALA A 599 1.90 -47.07 28.70
CA ALA A 599 0.58 -47.14 29.31
C ALA A 599 -0.26 -48.32 28.80
N ASN A 600 0.38 -49.26 28.09
CA ASN A 600 -0.23 -50.47 27.53
C ASN A 600 -1.34 -50.18 26.49
N ARG A 601 -1.21 -49.10 25.72
CA ARG A 601 -2.10 -48.70 24.62
C ARG A 601 -1.49 -49.09 23.27
N THR A 602 -2.29 -49.72 22.41
CA THR A 602 -1.91 -50.09 21.04
C THR A 602 -2.26 -48.98 20.04
N ALA A 603 -1.80 -49.11 18.79
CA ALA A 603 -2.20 -48.20 17.71
C ALA A 603 -3.74 -48.17 17.50
N SER A 604 -4.42 -49.31 17.65
CA SER A 604 -5.89 -49.37 17.60
C SER A 604 -6.54 -48.59 18.74
N ASP A 605 -5.98 -48.65 19.95
CA ASP A 605 -6.49 -47.88 21.09
C ASP A 605 -6.32 -46.38 20.87
N TYR A 606 -5.20 -45.94 20.29
CA TYR A 606 -4.98 -44.55 19.93
C TYR A 606 -5.97 -44.05 18.88
N ALA A 607 -6.26 -44.85 17.84
CA ALA A 607 -7.27 -44.52 16.85
C ALA A 607 -8.66 -44.37 17.50
N ARG A 608 -9.05 -45.31 18.38
CA ARG A 608 -10.35 -45.30 19.06
C ARG A 608 -10.50 -44.12 20.04
N MET A 609 -9.49 -43.88 20.88
CA MET A 609 -9.49 -42.80 21.87
C MET A 609 -9.60 -41.42 21.22
N ASN A 610 -9.05 -41.26 20.01
CA ASN A 610 -9.08 -39.99 19.27
C ASN A 610 -10.17 -39.95 18.18
N ASN A 611 -11.14 -40.87 18.22
CA ASN A 611 -12.26 -40.95 17.28
C ASN A 611 -11.83 -41.01 15.79
N ARG A 612 -10.71 -41.71 15.51
CA ARG A 612 -10.16 -41.93 14.16
C ARG A 612 -10.71 -43.23 13.57
N ILE A 613 -12.01 -43.24 13.29
CA ILE A 613 -12.76 -44.45 12.88
C ILE A 613 -12.15 -45.09 11.62
N ASP A 614 -11.76 -44.29 10.62
CA ASP A 614 -11.18 -44.81 9.38
C ASP A 614 -9.77 -45.36 9.59
N ALA A 615 -8.97 -44.75 10.47
CA ALA A 615 -7.66 -45.28 10.87
C ALA A 615 -7.77 -46.58 11.68
N GLU A 616 -8.73 -46.67 12.60
CA GLU A 616 -9.04 -47.92 13.31
C GLU A 616 -9.47 -48.99 12.31
N ARG A 617 -10.30 -48.63 11.31
CA ARG A 617 -10.70 -49.55 10.24
C ARG A 617 -9.49 -50.04 9.43
N VAL A 618 -8.56 -49.18 9.04
CA VAL A 618 -7.33 -49.61 8.33
C VAL A 618 -6.53 -50.65 9.13
N ILE A 619 -6.36 -50.43 10.44
CA ILE A 619 -5.65 -51.36 11.32
C ILE A 619 -6.42 -52.68 11.47
N VAL A 620 -7.74 -52.63 11.62
CA VAL A 620 -8.61 -53.81 11.76
C VAL A 620 -8.68 -54.60 10.46
N ASP A 621 -8.85 -53.94 9.32
CA ASP A 621 -8.90 -54.56 8.00
C ASP A 621 -7.58 -55.30 7.71
N TYR A 622 -6.44 -54.66 7.99
CA TYR A 622 -5.12 -55.31 7.87
C TYR A 622 -4.99 -56.57 8.74
N LEU A 623 -5.48 -56.52 9.99
CA LEU A 623 -5.50 -57.68 10.90
C LEU A 623 -6.44 -58.81 10.44
N LEU A 624 -7.53 -58.48 9.74
CA LEU A 624 -8.45 -59.46 9.15
C LEU A 624 -7.83 -60.13 7.90
N GLU A 625 -7.06 -59.37 7.13
CA GLU A 625 -6.35 -59.86 5.94
C GLU A 625 -5.08 -60.65 6.28
N HIS A 626 -4.45 -60.36 7.41
CA HIS A 626 -3.22 -61.00 7.91
C HIS A 626 -3.43 -61.57 9.33
N PRO A 627 -4.29 -62.60 9.50
CA PRO A 627 -4.63 -63.15 10.81
C PRO A 627 -3.38 -63.71 11.50
N VAL A 628 -3.10 -63.20 12.70
CA VAL A 628 -2.06 -63.72 13.59
C VAL A 628 -2.47 -65.13 14.02
N ASP A 629 -1.70 -66.14 13.60
CA ASP A 629 -1.92 -67.55 13.91
C ASP A 629 -2.00 -67.76 15.44
N LYS A 630 -3.21 -67.95 15.96
CA LYS A 630 -3.45 -68.61 17.24
C LYS A 630 -4.09 -69.96 16.94
N GLY A 631 -3.30 -71.01 17.14
CA GLY A 631 -3.56 -72.33 16.60
C GLY A 631 -4.83 -73.08 17.06
N SER A 632 -5.16 -74.05 16.22
CA SER A 632 -5.92 -75.30 16.41
C SER A 632 -7.46 -75.25 16.53
N GLY A 633 -8.16 -75.94 15.61
CA GLY A 633 -9.53 -76.40 15.86
C GLY A 633 -10.49 -76.60 14.66
N ASP A 634 -10.12 -77.45 13.70
CA ASP A 634 -10.92 -78.30 12.79
C ASP A 634 -12.38 -77.98 12.30
N SER A 635 -12.52 -78.12 10.98
CA SER A 635 -13.67 -78.58 10.18
C SER A 635 -15.02 -77.81 10.12
N SER A 636 -15.30 -77.22 8.95
CA SER A 636 -16.19 -77.79 7.91
C SER A 636 -16.98 -76.72 7.13
N ASN A 637 -17.07 -77.01 5.85
CA ASN A 637 -17.55 -76.19 4.75
C ASN A 637 -19.09 -76.22 4.65
N THR A 638 -19.76 -75.08 4.45
CA THR A 638 -20.87 -74.90 3.49
C THR A 638 -21.19 -73.41 3.35
N GLY A 639 -21.25 -72.93 2.10
CA GLY A 639 -21.42 -71.53 1.79
C GLY A 639 -22.85 -71.05 1.54
N VAL A 640 -22.88 -70.05 0.66
CA VAL A 640 -24.00 -69.33 0.05
C VAL A 640 -24.40 -68.04 0.76
N ALA A 641 -24.26 -66.98 -0.05
CA ALA A 641 -24.55 -65.59 0.20
C ALA A 641 -26.00 -65.31 0.65
N LEU A 642 -26.16 -64.27 1.46
CA LEU A 642 -27.32 -63.40 1.42
C LEU A 642 -26.86 -61.97 1.75
N LEU A 643 -26.81 -61.17 0.69
CA LEU A 643 -26.77 -59.72 0.69
C LEU A 643 -27.79 -59.17 1.70
N SER A 644 -27.33 -58.35 2.64
CA SER A 644 -28.17 -57.28 3.19
C SER A 644 -27.51 -55.97 2.82
N ALA A 645 -28.19 -55.23 1.94
CA ALA A 645 -27.78 -53.93 1.45
C ALA A 645 -27.65 -52.93 2.63
N PRO A 646 -26.67 -52.02 2.63
CA PRO A 646 -26.66 -50.93 3.58
C PRO A 646 -27.86 -50.04 3.28
N VAL A 647 -28.68 -49.81 4.31
CA VAL A 647 -29.75 -48.82 4.30
C VAL A 647 -29.11 -47.47 3.93
N ALA A 648 -29.41 -46.97 2.74
CA ALA A 648 -29.01 -45.63 2.33
C ALA A 648 -29.59 -44.63 3.33
N ARG A 649 -28.72 -43.94 4.09
CA ARG A 649 -29.13 -42.78 4.87
C ARG A 649 -29.74 -41.78 3.88
N LYS A 650 -31.01 -41.44 4.07
CA LYS A 650 -31.72 -40.44 3.27
C LYS A 650 -30.93 -39.13 3.38
N LYS A 651 -30.41 -38.61 2.26
CA LYS A 651 -29.67 -37.34 2.24
C LYS A 651 -30.58 -36.22 2.80
N PRO A 652 -30.03 -35.24 3.54
CA PRO A 652 -30.81 -34.10 4.03
C PRO A 652 -31.51 -33.37 2.87
N GLU A 653 -32.69 -32.77 3.12
CA GLU A 653 -33.50 -32.11 2.07
C GLU A 653 -32.80 -30.91 1.40
N TRP A 654 -31.73 -30.37 2.00
CA TRP A 654 -30.90 -29.30 1.45
C TRP A 654 -29.74 -29.80 0.56
N PHE A 655 -29.61 -31.11 0.35
CA PHE A 655 -28.80 -31.64 -0.75
C PHE A 655 -29.60 -31.56 -2.04
N LEU A 656 -29.15 -30.69 -2.95
CA LEU A 656 -29.86 -30.37 -4.18
C LEU A 656 -29.58 -31.42 -5.25
N PRO A 657 -30.61 -31.93 -5.97
CA PRO A 657 -30.39 -32.82 -7.10
C PRO A 657 -29.61 -32.11 -8.22
N SER A 658 -28.54 -32.73 -8.72
CA SER A 658 -27.67 -32.09 -9.73
C SER A 658 -28.42 -31.66 -10.99
N ARG A 659 -29.51 -32.34 -11.34
CA ARG A 659 -30.38 -32.03 -12.48
C ARG A 659 -31.13 -30.69 -12.37
N GLU A 660 -31.29 -30.16 -11.15
CA GLU A 660 -32.00 -28.90 -10.90
C GLU A 660 -31.11 -27.67 -11.03
N ILE A 661 -29.79 -27.89 -11.15
CA ILE A 661 -28.77 -26.85 -11.22
C ILE A 661 -28.23 -26.78 -12.64
N ARG A 662 -28.32 -25.59 -13.23
CA ARG A 662 -27.67 -25.27 -14.50
C ARG A 662 -26.60 -24.25 -14.21
N LYS A 663 -25.48 -24.29 -14.92
CA LYS A 663 -24.40 -23.32 -14.78
C LYS A 663 -23.86 -22.93 -16.15
N GLU A 664 -23.28 -21.75 -16.21
CA GLU A 664 -22.61 -21.25 -17.41
C GLU A 664 -21.42 -22.15 -17.79
N LYS A 665 -21.03 -22.07 -19.06
CA LYS A 665 -19.95 -22.88 -19.62
C LYS A 665 -18.60 -22.49 -19.03
N ASP A 666 -18.38 -21.19 -18.90
CA ASP A 666 -17.12 -20.61 -18.47
C ASP A 666 -17.24 -20.12 -17.01
N PRO A 667 -16.26 -20.40 -16.15
CA PRO A 667 -16.25 -19.87 -14.80
C PRO A 667 -15.95 -18.36 -14.84
N PHE A 668 -16.61 -17.59 -13.97
CA PHE A 668 -16.34 -16.14 -13.86
C PHE A 668 -15.33 -15.81 -12.75
N SER A 669 -15.02 -16.79 -11.90
CA SER A 669 -14.02 -16.66 -10.84
C SER A 669 -13.36 -18.01 -10.52
N PHE A 670 -12.12 -17.94 -10.05
CA PHE A 670 -11.30 -19.08 -9.63
C PHE A 670 -10.95 -18.86 -8.16
N GLY A 671 -11.49 -19.72 -7.28
CA GLY A 671 -11.20 -19.67 -5.85
C GLY A 671 -10.12 -20.67 -5.45
N SER A 672 -9.65 -20.57 -4.20
CA SER A 672 -8.61 -21.41 -3.59
C SER A 672 -8.91 -22.92 -3.63
N PHE A 673 -10.18 -23.31 -3.81
CA PHE A 673 -10.66 -24.69 -3.76
C PHE A 673 -11.48 -25.12 -4.99
N GLY A 674 -11.50 -24.30 -6.07
CA GLY A 674 -12.14 -24.69 -7.33
C GLY A 674 -12.75 -23.56 -8.16
N LYS A 675 -13.56 -23.94 -9.16
CA LYS A 675 -14.12 -23.04 -10.18
C LYS A 675 -15.51 -22.54 -9.79
N VAL A 676 -15.75 -21.24 -9.90
CA VAL A 676 -17.01 -20.59 -9.55
C VAL A 676 -17.75 -20.17 -10.81
N TYR A 677 -19.02 -20.57 -10.92
CA TYR A 677 -19.87 -20.33 -12.07
C TYR A 677 -21.11 -19.54 -11.68
N ARG A 678 -21.58 -18.67 -12.58
CA ARG A 678 -22.97 -18.24 -12.51
C ARG A 678 -23.86 -19.39 -12.96
N GLY A 679 -25.03 -19.48 -12.37
CA GLY A 679 -25.96 -20.54 -12.67
C GLY A 679 -27.39 -20.21 -12.29
N TRP A 680 -28.22 -21.21 -12.48
CA TRP A 680 -29.64 -21.17 -12.23
C TRP A 680 -30.01 -22.40 -11.40
N TRP A 681 -30.65 -22.15 -10.27
CA TRP A 681 -31.40 -23.17 -9.56
C TRP A 681 -32.88 -22.84 -9.76
N LEU A 682 -33.58 -23.72 -10.50
CA LEU A 682 -34.92 -23.43 -11.02
C LEU A 682 -34.94 -22.13 -11.85
N ASN A 683 -35.61 -21.08 -11.36
CA ASN A 683 -35.74 -19.77 -12.02
C ASN A 683 -34.93 -18.65 -11.32
N SER A 684 -34.09 -18.99 -10.34
CA SER A 684 -33.30 -18.02 -9.58
C SER A 684 -31.84 -18.05 -10.03
N ASN A 685 -31.25 -16.86 -10.19
CA ASN A 685 -29.81 -16.72 -10.40
C ASN A 685 -29.08 -17.12 -9.12
N VAL A 686 -28.06 -17.97 -9.25
CA VAL A 686 -27.26 -18.50 -8.14
C VAL A 686 -25.79 -18.56 -8.54
N VAL A 687 -24.92 -18.66 -7.54
CA VAL A 687 -23.52 -19.00 -7.72
C VAL A 687 -23.32 -20.48 -7.44
N VAL A 688 -22.60 -21.16 -8.33
CA VAL A 688 -22.24 -22.57 -8.21
C VAL A 688 -20.72 -22.68 -8.03
N LYS A 689 -20.27 -22.98 -6.80
CA LYS A 689 -18.86 -23.21 -6.46
C LYS A 689 -18.55 -24.69 -6.61
N CYS A 690 -17.86 -25.08 -7.68
CA CYS A 690 -17.47 -26.47 -7.91
C CYS A 690 -16.18 -26.80 -7.15
N VAL A 691 -16.21 -27.90 -6.41
CA VAL A 691 -15.10 -28.43 -5.61
C VAL A 691 -14.67 -29.77 -6.19
N VAL A 692 -13.38 -29.89 -6.46
CA VAL A 692 -12.77 -31.16 -6.87
C VAL A 692 -12.54 -31.99 -5.61
N VAL A 693 -13.08 -33.21 -5.60
CA VAL A 693 -12.98 -34.12 -4.46
C VAL A 693 -12.37 -35.42 -4.97
N GLU A 694 -11.13 -35.67 -4.57
CA GLU A 694 -10.30 -36.81 -4.99
C GLU A 694 -9.99 -37.76 -3.83
N SER A 695 -10.08 -37.28 -2.58
CA SER A 695 -9.87 -38.06 -1.36
C SER A 695 -11.11 -38.11 -0.45
N ASP A 696 -11.16 -39.12 0.42
CA ASP A 696 -12.21 -39.21 1.46
C ASP A 696 -12.11 -38.06 2.48
N LYS A 697 -10.91 -37.51 2.72
CA LYS A 697 -10.68 -36.33 3.56
C LYS A 697 -11.36 -35.08 2.97
N GLU A 698 -11.23 -34.85 1.68
CA GLU A 698 -11.89 -33.73 0.97
C GLU A 698 -13.41 -33.91 0.93
N LYS A 699 -13.88 -35.16 0.80
CA LYS A 699 -15.30 -35.48 0.89
C LYS A 699 -15.87 -35.14 2.27
N GLN A 700 -15.17 -35.52 3.34
CA GLN A 700 -15.55 -35.17 4.71
C GLN A 700 -15.50 -33.65 4.94
N ALA A 701 -14.49 -32.96 4.40
CA ALA A 701 -14.38 -31.50 4.47
C ALA A 701 -15.55 -30.81 3.76
N PHE A 702 -15.91 -31.25 2.55
CA PHE A 702 -17.06 -30.74 1.81
C PHE A 702 -18.36 -30.90 2.59
N HIS A 703 -18.63 -32.09 3.15
CA HIS A 703 -19.84 -32.32 3.93
C HIS A 703 -19.86 -31.54 5.26
N ARG A 704 -18.70 -31.26 5.85
CA ARG A 704 -18.56 -30.41 7.04
C ARG A 704 -18.86 -28.94 6.69
N GLU A 705 -18.22 -28.40 5.65
CA GLU A 705 -18.47 -27.03 5.16
C GLU A 705 -19.95 -26.84 4.83
N ALA A 706 -20.56 -27.78 4.09
CA ALA A 706 -21.98 -27.74 3.74
C ALA A 706 -22.88 -27.70 4.98
N ARG A 707 -22.53 -28.47 6.02
CA ARG A 707 -23.29 -28.52 7.27
C ARG A 707 -23.15 -27.21 8.06
N ILE A 708 -21.93 -26.70 8.23
CA ILE A 708 -21.68 -25.44 8.95
C ILE A 708 -22.45 -24.31 8.26
N TRP A 709 -22.29 -24.19 6.94
CA TRP A 709 -22.92 -23.14 6.16
C TRP A 709 -24.46 -23.23 6.20
N HIS A 710 -25.03 -24.44 6.16
CA HIS A 710 -26.48 -24.64 6.30
C HIS A 710 -27.05 -24.12 7.63
N HIS A 711 -26.29 -24.26 8.73
CA HIS A 711 -26.70 -23.81 10.06
C HIS A 711 -26.35 -22.33 10.32
N ALA A 712 -25.54 -21.71 9.47
CA ALA A 712 -25.09 -20.33 9.60
C ALA A 712 -26.05 -19.30 8.94
N ARG A 713 -27.35 -19.34 9.27
CA ARG A 713 -28.35 -18.42 8.68
C ARG A 713 -28.42 -17.09 9.41
N HIS A 714 -27.89 -16.04 8.80
CA HIS A 714 -27.88 -14.68 9.35
C HIS A 714 -27.80 -13.64 8.21
N PRO A 715 -28.34 -12.41 8.36
CA PRO A 715 -28.27 -11.38 7.32
C PRO A 715 -26.85 -11.00 6.87
N ASN A 716 -25.85 -11.22 7.73
CA ASN A 716 -24.43 -10.96 7.44
C ASN A 716 -23.62 -12.24 7.17
N ILE A 717 -24.28 -13.32 6.75
CA ILE A 717 -23.64 -14.54 6.24
C ILE A 717 -24.19 -14.80 4.84
N LEU A 718 -23.32 -15.12 3.88
CA LEU A 718 -23.73 -15.33 2.50
C LEU A 718 -24.81 -16.41 2.41
N PRO A 719 -26.00 -16.13 1.87
CA PRO A 719 -27.08 -17.10 1.86
C PRO A 719 -26.73 -18.39 1.10
N PHE A 720 -26.92 -19.52 1.79
CA PHE A 720 -26.65 -20.85 1.28
C PHE A 720 -27.95 -21.57 0.92
N PHE A 721 -28.07 -21.98 -0.34
CA PHE A 721 -29.25 -22.67 -0.84
C PHE A 721 -29.10 -24.19 -0.75
N GLY A 722 -27.89 -24.72 -0.89
CA GLY A 722 -27.63 -26.14 -0.70
C GLY A 722 -26.33 -26.62 -1.32
N ALA A 723 -26.05 -27.90 -1.17
CA ALA A 723 -24.88 -28.57 -1.74
C ALA A 723 -25.31 -29.76 -2.61
N SER A 724 -24.43 -30.19 -3.51
CA SER A 724 -24.61 -31.46 -4.22
C SER A 724 -23.30 -32.24 -4.30
N ASP A 725 -23.43 -33.53 -4.02
CA ASP A 725 -22.43 -34.58 -4.16
C ASP A 725 -22.87 -35.63 -5.22
N GLU A 726 -23.92 -35.35 -5.99
CA GLU A 726 -24.42 -36.22 -7.06
C GLU A 726 -23.59 -36.04 -8.34
N GLY A 727 -22.47 -36.76 -8.41
CA GLY A 727 -21.52 -36.71 -9.53
C GLY A 727 -20.23 -35.96 -9.19
N LYS A 728 -19.27 -35.88 -10.12
CA LYS A 728 -18.07 -35.05 -9.98
C LYS A 728 -18.08 -33.94 -11.05
N PRO A 729 -17.68 -32.69 -10.71
CA PRO A 729 -17.26 -32.22 -9.38
C PRO A 729 -18.43 -32.04 -8.39
N TYR A 730 -18.14 -32.04 -7.09
CA TYR A 730 -19.11 -31.64 -6.06
C TYR A 730 -19.33 -30.12 -6.15
N PHE A 731 -20.42 -29.59 -5.61
CA PHE A 731 -20.63 -28.14 -5.64
C PHE A 731 -21.52 -27.60 -4.53
N PHE A 732 -21.31 -26.32 -4.21
CA PHE A 732 -22.16 -25.50 -3.35
C PHE A 732 -23.00 -24.54 -4.19
N VAL A 733 -24.21 -24.23 -3.73
CA VAL A 733 -25.15 -23.30 -4.35
C VAL A 733 -25.49 -22.20 -3.35
N CYS A 734 -25.15 -20.95 -3.68
CA CYS A 734 -25.35 -19.78 -2.82
C CYS A 734 -25.80 -18.55 -3.62
N GLU A 735 -26.14 -17.47 -2.91
CA GLU A 735 -26.50 -16.19 -3.53
C GLU A 735 -25.30 -15.52 -4.22
N GLU A 736 -25.57 -14.80 -5.30
CA GLU A 736 -24.57 -13.96 -5.97
C GLU A 736 -24.39 -12.63 -5.24
N ALA A 737 -23.20 -12.42 -4.68
CA ALA A 737 -22.77 -11.12 -4.17
C ALA A 737 -22.26 -10.24 -5.33
N THR A 738 -23.17 -9.54 -6.01
CA THR A 738 -22.88 -8.78 -7.23
C THR A 738 -21.89 -7.63 -7.03
N ASN A 739 -21.70 -7.17 -5.80
CA ASN A 739 -20.74 -6.11 -5.47
C ASN A 739 -19.34 -6.64 -5.13
N GLY A 740 -19.09 -7.94 -5.30
CA GLY A 740 -17.76 -8.53 -5.15
C GLY A 740 -17.29 -8.64 -3.70
N ASN A 741 -15.98 -8.79 -3.50
CA ASN A 741 -15.39 -8.79 -2.17
C ASN A 741 -15.29 -7.36 -1.59
N LEU A 742 -15.05 -7.27 -0.29
CA LEU A 742 -15.01 -6.01 0.44
C LEU A 742 -13.96 -5.05 -0.10
N MET A 743 -12.77 -5.51 -0.48
CA MET A 743 -11.71 -4.63 -0.96
C MET A 743 -12.04 -4.04 -2.33
N ASP A 744 -12.56 -4.85 -3.26
CA ASP A 744 -13.00 -4.38 -4.58
C ASP A 744 -14.18 -3.41 -4.47
N TYR A 745 -15.06 -3.64 -3.50
CA TYR A 745 -16.17 -2.73 -3.21
C TYR A 745 -15.65 -1.40 -2.65
N LEU A 746 -14.83 -1.42 -1.60
CA LEU A 746 -14.28 -0.20 -0.99
C LEU A 746 -13.40 0.60 -1.96
N TYR A 747 -12.63 -0.07 -2.81
CA TYR A 747 -11.82 0.59 -3.83
C TYR A 747 -12.68 1.38 -4.83
N ARG A 748 -13.78 0.79 -5.31
CA ARG A 748 -14.73 1.48 -6.20
C ARG A 748 -15.40 2.66 -5.51
N GLN A 749 -15.87 2.46 -4.27
CA GLN A 749 -16.54 3.50 -3.50
C GLN A 749 -15.61 4.70 -3.21
N ARG A 750 -14.33 4.46 -2.89
CA ARG A 750 -13.34 5.53 -2.70
C ARG A 750 -13.14 6.36 -3.97
N ASN A 751 -13.14 5.73 -5.14
CA ASN A 751 -13.03 6.45 -6.43
C ASN A 751 -14.29 7.24 -6.77
N GLU A 752 -15.43 6.85 -6.21
CA GLU A 752 -16.73 7.53 -6.35
C GLU A 752 -16.94 8.59 -5.24
N GLY A 753 -15.96 8.80 -4.35
CA GLY A 753 -16.03 9.80 -3.27
C GLY A 753 -16.69 9.33 -1.98
N HIS A 754 -17.15 8.08 -1.91
CA HIS A 754 -17.79 7.50 -0.72
C HIS A 754 -16.79 6.79 0.20
N VAL A 755 -16.89 7.01 1.52
CA VAL A 755 -16.04 6.36 2.53
C VAL A 755 -16.93 5.59 3.51
N LEU A 756 -17.36 4.38 3.13
CA LEU A 756 -18.23 3.51 3.94
C LEU A 756 -17.48 2.29 4.50
N VAL A 757 -16.35 2.52 5.16
CA VAL A 757 -15.47 1.46 5.65
C VAL A 757 -16.02 0.87 6.95
N TRP A 758 -16.40 1.73 7.90
CA TRP A 758 -16.78 1.31 9.25
C TRP A 758 -18.14 0.63 9.28
N ARG A 759 -19.10 1.09 8.47
CA ARG A 759 -20.40 0.40 8.33
C ARG A 759 -20.24 -1.04 7.85
N LYS A 760 -19.37 -1.27 6.85
CA LYS A 760 -19.12 -2.60 6.29
C LYS A 760 -18.39 -3.52 7.26
N LEU A 761 -17.43 -2.98 8.00
CA LEU A 761 -16.74 -3.70 9.08
C LEU A 761 -17.70 -4.06 10.22
N HIS A 762 -18.59 -3.15 10.63
CA HIS A 762 -19.63 -3.45 11.63
C HIS A 762 -20.57 -4.58 11.18
N GLU A 763 -21.04 -4.54 9.93
CA GLU A 763 -21.85 -5.62 9.32
C GLU A 763 -21.12 -6.97 9.33
N ALA A 764 -19.84 -6.99 8.94
CA ALA A 764 -19.02 -8.21 9.01
C ALA A 764 -18.83 -8.71 10.46
N ALA A 765 -18.66 -7.80 11.42
CA ALA A 765 -18.53 -8.13 12.84
C ALA A 765 -19.80 -8.78 13.42
N LEU A 766 -20.99 -8.34 12.99
CA LEU A 766 -22.26 -8.98 13.35
C LEU A 766 -22.35 -10.42 12.84
N GLY A 767 -21.88 -10.67 11.61
CA GLY A 767 -21.76 -12.01 11.06
C GLY A 767 -20.81 -12.89 11.88
N LEU A 768 -19.65 -12.37 12.26
CA LEU A 768 -18.67 -13.11 13.06
C LEU A 768 -19.19 -13.39 14.47
N LEU A 769 -19.85 -12.42 15.10
CA LEU A 769 -20.45 -12.60 16.42
C LEU A 769 -21.50 -13.71 16.42
N PHE A 770 -22.34 -13.75 15.39
CA PHE A 770 -23.34 -14.81 15.21
C PHE A 770 -22.72 -16.21 15.10
N LEU A 771 -21.58 -16.34 14.39
CA LEU A 771 -20.82 -17.60 14.31
C LEU A 771 -20.26 -17.99 15.68
N HIS A 772 -19.65 -17.03 16.39
CA HIS A 772 -19.03 -17.26 17.69
C HIS A 772 -20.04 -17.66 18.78
N GLU A 773 -21.25 -17.08 18.78
CA GLU A 773 -22.35 -17.48 19.66
C GLU A 773 -22.80 -18.94 19.46
N ARG A 774 -22.54 -19.51 18.27
CA ARG A 774 -22.80 -20.91 17.92
C ARG A 774 -21.57 -21.80 18.09
N GLY A 775 -20.47 -21.23 18.57
CA GLY A 775 -19.21 -21.94 18.75
C GLY A 775 -18.55 -22.32 17.42
N ILE A 776 -18.87 -21.64 16.32
CA ILE A 776 -18.26 -21.87 15.00
C ILE A 776 -17.01 -20.97 14.88
N ILE A 777 -15.87 -21.59 14.55
CA ILE A 777 -14.62 -20.89 14.27
C ILE A 777 -14.49 -20.77 12.75
N HIS A 778 -14.33 -19.53 12.26
CA HIS A 778 -14.21 -19.24 10.83
C HIS A 778 -12.87 -19.74 10.28
N SER A 779 -11.77 -19.48 11.00
CA SER A 779 -10.41 -20.03 10.79
C SER A 779 -9.59 -19.41 9.65
N ASP A 780 -10.17 -18.70 8.66
CA ASP A 780 -9.41 -18.05 7.57
C ASP A 780 -9.96 -16.68 7.16
N LEU A 781 -10.35 -15.89 8.16
CA LEU A 781 -10.99 -14.60 7.94
C LEU A 781 -10.00 -13.55 7.38
N LYS A 782 -10.35 -13.01 6.20
CA LYS A 782 -9.65 -11.92 5.48
C LYS A 782 -10.67 -11.12 4.66
N CYS A 783 -10.37 -9.90 4.23
CA CYS A 783 -11.36 -9.07 3.51
C CYS A 783 -11.88 -9.71 2.22
N ASN A 784 -11.10 -10.56 1.55
CA ASN A 784 -11.55 -11.34 0.39
C ASN A 784 -12.70 -12.33 0.69
N GLN A 785 -12.89 -12.69 1.96
CA GLN A 785 -13.98 -13.57 2.42
C GLN A 785 -15.13 -12.80 3.07
N ILE A 786 -15.13 -11.48 2.91
CA ILE A 786 -16.26 -10.62 3.19
C ILE A 786 -16.79 -10.16 1.85
N LEU A 787 -17.98 -10.61 1.46
CA LEU A 787 -18.63 -10.21 0.21
C LEU A 787 -19.70 -9.16 0.46
N VAL A 788 -19.96 -8.32 -0.54
CA VAL A 788 -21.00 -7.30 -0.48
C VAL A 788 -22.17 -7.71 -1.38
N SER A 789 -23.37 -7.80 -0.79
CA SER A 789 -24.59 -8.14 -1.52
C SER A 789 -24.97 -7.03 -2.52
N LYS A 790 -25.90 -7.34 -3.42
CA LYS A 790 -26.52 -6.33 -4.32
C LYS A 790 -27.11 -5.13 -3.57
N ASP A 791 -27.63 -5.37 -2.36
CA ASP A 791 -28.26 -4.38 -1.49
C ASP A 791 -27.22 -3.65 -0.62
N GLY A 792 -25.92 -3.89 -0.87
CA GLY A 792 -24.83 -3.22 -0.19
C GLY A 792 -24.58 -3.74 1.23
N VAL A 793 -24.94 -4.98 1.57
CA VAL A 793 -24.72 -5.57 2.90
C VAL A 793 -23.45 -6.43 2.90
N ALA A 794 -22.53 -6.21 3.84
CA ALA A 794 -21.37 -7.07 4.01
C ALA A 794 -21.74 -8.41 4.68
N MET A 795 -21.23 -9.51 4.12
CA MET A 795 -21.56 -10.88 4.51
C MET A 795 -20.30 -11.76 4.52
N LEU A 796 -20.14 -12.60 5.54
CA LEU A 796 -19.02 -13.57 5.58
C LEU A 796 -19.30 -14.77 4.68
N THR A 797 -18.24 -15.34 4.10
CA THR A 797 -18.29 -16.52 3.24
C THR A 797 -17.09 -17.46 3.48
N ASP A 798 -17.02 -18.53 2.67
CA ASP A 798 -15.89 -19.47 2.51
C ASP A 798 -15.54 -20.25 3.80
N PHE A 799 -16.47 -21.10 4.21
CA PHE A 799 -16.40 -21.92 5.42
C PHE A 799 -15.54 -23.20 5.28
N GLY A 800 -14.71 -23.31 4.24
CA GLY A 800 -13.95 -24.53 3.92
C GLY A 800 -12.96 -24.94 5.01
N LEU A 801 -12.40 -23.95 5.71
CA LEU A 801 -11.51 -24.15 6.86
C LEU A 801 -12.22 -24.01 8.21
N SER A 802 -13.53 -23.74 8.22
CA SER A 802 -14.31 -23.56 9.43
C SER A 802 -14.64 -24.89 10.11
N PHE A 803 -14.78 -24.86 11.42
CA PHE A 803 -15.14 -26.01 12.23
C PHE A 803 -15.83 -25.60 13.53
N ASP A 804 -16.55 -26.54 14.13
CA ASP A 804 -17.14 -26.35 15.45
C ASP A 804 -16.02 -26.39 16.51
N SER A 805 -16.02 -25.42 17.43
CA SER A 805 -15.04 -25.31 18.51
C SER A 805 -14.96 -26.56 19.40
N ALA A 806 -16.04 -27.34 19.48
CA ALA A 806 -16.07 -28.63 20.18
C ALA A 806 -15.28 -29.74 19.45
N ASP A 807 -15.11 -29.61 18.13
CA ASP A 807 -14.45 -30.59 17.24
C ASP A 807 -12.94 -30.28 17.03
N ALA A 808 -12.41 -29.23 17.66
CA ALA A 808 -11.06 -28.70 17.48
C ALA A 808 -9.89 -29.66 17.81
N ARG A 809 -10.16 -30.85 18.38
CA ARG A 809 -9.14 -31.81 18.83
C ARG A 809 -8.55 -32.69 17.73
N GLY A 810 -8.85 -32.41 16.45
CA GLY A 810 -8.67 -33.40 15.38
C GLY A 810 -8.05 -32.96 14.05
N VAL A 811 -7.76 -31.69 13.81
CA VAL A 811 -7.40 -31.16 12.47
C VAL A 811 -5.94 -30.68 12.47
N GLY A 812 -5.13 -31.13 11.50
CA GLY A 812 -3.73 -30.70 11.37
C GLY A 812 -3.59 -29.24 10.92
N ALA A 813 -2.41 -28.65 11.15
CA ALA A 813 -2.09 -27.25 10.90
C ALA A 813 -2.55 -26.78 9.50
N THR A 814 -3.52 -25.89 9.47
CA THR A 814 -4.10 -25.34 8.24
C THR A 814 -3.32 -24.10 7.80
N LEU A 815 -2.58 -24.21 6.68
CA LEU A 815 -2.01 -23.07 5.97
C LEU A 815 -3.15 -22.16 5.47
N GLY A 816 -3.35 -21.04 6.15
CA GLY A 816 -4.14 -19.89 5.68
C GLY A 816 -3.24 -18.68 5.45
N ALA A 817 -3.81 -17.52 5.14
CA ALA A 817 -3.04 -16.32 4.83
C ALA A 817 -2.32 -15.76 6.08
N ILE A 818 -1.00 -15.94 6.16
CA ILE A 818 -0.17 -15.69 7.36
C ILE A 818 -0.39 -14.30 7.95
N ARG A 819 -0.58 -13.28 7.12
CA ARG A 819 -0.72 -11.87 7.52
C ARG A 819 -1.93 -11.54 8.38
N TRP A 820 -2.97 -12.38 8.34
CA TRP A 820 -4.17 -12.22 9.17
C TRP A 820 -4.16 -13.15 10.38
N LYS A 821 -3.18 -14.07 10.49
CA LYS A 821 -3.21 -15.10 11.51
C LYS A 821 -2.76 -14.59 12.87
N ALA A 822 -3.45 -15.08 13.90
CA ALA A 822 -3.12 -14.80 15.28
C ALA A 822 -1.76 -15.44 15.67
N PRO A 823 -0.99 -14.79 16.57
CA PRO A 823 0.33 -15.24 16.99
C PRO A 823 0.33 -16.68 17.47
N GLU A 824 -0.63 -17.05 18.30
CA GLU A 824 -0.75 -18.39 18.87
C GLU A 824 -1.01 -19.48 17.82
N VAL A 825 -1.49 -19.12 16.63
CA VAL A 825 -1.76 -20.08 15.53
C VAL A 825 -0.53 -20.27 14.64
N ILE A 826 0.39 -19.29 14.62
CA ILE A 826 1.58 -19.31 13.74
C ILE A 826 2.91 -19.41 14.51
N ARG A 827 2.88 -19.59 15.83
CA ARG A 827 4.09 -19.86 16.63
C ARG A 827 4.87 -21.04 16.07
N LYS A 828 6.20 -20.93 16.07
CA LYS A 828 7.11 -22.02 15.67
C LYS A 828 7.05 -23.19 16.65
N VAL A 829 6.85 -22.91 17.95
CA VAL A 829 6.79 -23.90 19.04
C VAL A 829 5.36 -23.96 19.58
N ASP A 830 4.77 -25.15 19.55
CA ASP A 830 3.40 -25.46 20.01
C ASP A 830 2.30 -24.51 19.43
N PRO A 831 2.12 -24.47 18.10
CA PRO A 831 1.05 -23.69 17.49
C PRO A 831 -0.31 -24.22 17.96
N SER A 832 -1.11 -23.34 18.55
CA SER A 832 -2.48 -23.65 18.92
C SER A 832 -3.35 -23.78 17.66
N MET A 833 -4.35 -24.65 17.75
CA MET A 833 -5.41 -24.69 16.76
C MET A 833 -6.14 -23.34 16.68
N PRO A 834 -6.68 -22.96 15.51
CA PRO A 834 -7.54 -21.80 15.42
C PRO A 834 -8.65 -21.85 16.48
N THR A 835 -8.88 -20.72 17.13
CA THR A 835 -9.87 -20.54 18.20
C THR A 835 -10.79 -19.37 17.87
N LEU A 836 -11.86 -19.20 18.65
CA LEU A 836 -12.68 -17.99 18.59
C LEU A 836 -11.83 -16.74 18.81
N GLN A 837 -10.80 -16.81 19.68
CA GLN A 837 -9.89 -15.68 19.89
C GLN A 837 -9.00 -15.39 18.68
N SER A 838 -8.59 -16.41 17.92
CA SER A 838 -7.79 -16.19 16.71
C SER A 838 -8.60 -15.57 15.56
N ASP A 839 -9.90 -15.85 15.49
CA ASP A 839 -10.81 -15.14 14.57
C ASP A 839 -10.93 -13.65 14.92
N ILE A 840 -10.98 -13.32 16.23
CA ILE A 840 -11.01 -11.93 16.71
C ILE A 840 -9.75 -11.18 16.26
N TYR A 841 -8.58 -11.81 16.36
CA TYR A 841 -7.33 -11.24 15.85
C TYR A 841 -7.38 -11.06 14.32
N SER A 842 -7.80 -12.09 13.59
CA SER A 842 -7.91 -12.05 12.11
C SER A 842 -8.86 -10.94 11.66
N PHE A 843 -9.93 -10.71 12.40
CA PHE A 843 -10.87 -9.63 12.15
C PHE A 843 -10.23 -8.25 12.40
N GLY A 844 -9.41 -8.10 13.44
CA GLY A 844 -8.60 -6.89 13.65
C GLY A 844 -7.68 -6.59 12.45
N MET A 845 -7.09 -7.62 11.84
CA MET A 845 -6.30 -7.49 10.61
C MET A 845 -7.16 -7.11 9.38
N CYS A 846 -8.41 -7.57 9.31
CA CYS A 846 -9.36 -7.11 8.29
C CYS A 846 -9.68 -5.61 8.45
N ILE A 847 -9.74 -5.08 9.68
CA ILE A 847 -9.93 -3.64 9.92
C ILE A 847 -8.72 -2.86 9.39
N VAL A 848 -7.49 -3.32 9.68
CA VAL A 848 -6.26 -2.71 9.14
C VAL A 848 -6.31 -2.67 7.62
N GLU A 849 -6.64 -3.79 6.99
CA GLU A 849 -6.70 -3.89 5.53
C GLU A 849 -7.75 -2.96 4.92
N ALA A 850 -8.99 -2.99 5.44
CA ALA A 850 -10.10 -2.20 4.92
C ALA A 850 -9.92 -0.69 5.12
N VAL A 851 -9.32 -0.26 6.24
CA VAL A 851 -9.06 1.16 6.53
C VAL A 851 -7.88 1.68 5.71
N THR A 852 -6.76 0.95 5.66
CA THR A 852 -5.57 1.40 4.94
C THR A 852 -5.67 1.22 3.43
N GLY A 853 -6.47 0.27 2.95
CA GLY A 853 -6.47 -0.16 1.55
C GLY A 853 -5.23 -0.98 1.16
N GLN A 854 -4.43 -1.41 2.13
CA GLN A 854 -3.22 -2.20 1.91
C GLN A 854 -3.33 -3.52 2.66
N VAL A 855 -2.69 -4.57 2.14
CA VAL A 855 -2.59 -5.84 2.88
C VAL A 855 -1.89 -5.60 4.23
N PRO A 856 -2.30 -6.27 5.32
CA PRO A 856 -1.65 -6.12 6.61
C PRO A 856 -0.14 -6.42 6.51
N TRP A 857 0.67 -5.65 7.23
CA TRP A 857 2.14 -5.69 7.17
C TRP A 857 2.75 -5.21 5.84
N GLY A 858 1.96 -4.63 4.93
CA GLY A 858 2.45 -4.07 3.67
C GLY A 858 3.16 -5.12 2.81
N ASN A 859 4.30 -4.74 2.22
CA ASN A 859 5.06 -5.61 1.31
C ASN A 859 6.05 -6.55 2.02
N LEU A 860 6.07 -6.61 3.36
CA LEU A 860 6.98 -7.48 4.10
C LEU A 860 6.76 -8.95 3.72
N PRO A 861 7.77 -9.77 3.46
CA PRO A 861 7.60 -11.21 3.19
C PRO A 861 6.89 -11.95 4.33
N ASP A 862 6.10 -12.99 4.02
CA ASP A 862 5.35 -13.76 5.02
C ASP A 862 6.22 -14.34 6.18
N PRO A 863 7.47 -14.80 5.96
CA PRO A 863 8.38 -15.18 7.05
C PRO A 863 8.73 -14.02 7.99
N VAL A 864 8.92 -12.80 7.46
CA VAL A 864 9.21 -11.59 8.23
C VAL A 864 7.99 -11.17 9.05
N VAL A 865 6.79 -11.28 8.46
CA VAL A 865 5.53 -11.08 9.19
C VAL A 865 5.41 -12.09 10.34
N LYS A 866 5.67 -13.37 10.07
CA LYS A 866 5.68 -14.43 11.08
C LYS A 866 6.71 -14.13 12.19
N PHE A 867 7.89 -13.64 11.83
CA PHE A 867 8.93 -13.23 12.77
C PHE A 867 8.44 -12.10 13.71
N HIS A 868 7.94 -10.99 13.17
CA HIS A 868 7.43 -9.88 13.99
C HIS A 868 6.29 -10.31 14.92
N VAL A 869 5.30 -11.02 14.37
CA VAL A 869 4.15 -11.51 15.13
C VAL A 869 4.60 -12.50 16.21
N SER A 870 5.60 -13.33 15.95
CA SER A 870 6.14 -14.27 16.95
C SER A 870 6.89 -13.60 18.10
N ARG A 871 7.44 -12.39 17.88
CA ARG A 871 8.17 -11.60 18.90
C ARG A 871 7.29 -10.56 19.61
N GLU A 872 5.98 -10.69 19.50
CA GLU A 872 5.02 -9.74 20.09
C GLU A 872 5.21 -8.30 19.61
N GLN A 873 5.71 -8.13 18.38
CA GLN A 873 5.83 -6.82 17.74
C GLN A 873 4.61 -6.58 16.87
N PHE A 874 3.85 -5.52 17.17
CA PHE A 874 2.66 -5.14 16.42
C PHE A 874 2.93 -3.98 15.45
N LEU A 875 2.00 -3.76 14.52
CA LEU A 875 2.05 -2.63 13.59
C LEU A 875 2.05 -1.29 14.35
N SER A 876 2.75 -0.28 13.82
CA SER A 876 2.55 1.11 14.22
C SER A 876 1.27 1.66 13.60
N ARG A 877 0.60 2.62 14.27
CA ARG A 877 -0.65 3.23 13.77
C ARG A 877 -0.49 3.79 12.34
N PRO A 878 -1.20 3.25 11.34
CA PRO A 878 -1.20 3.83 10.00
C PRO A 878 -1.88 5.20 9.96
N LYS A 879 -1.40 6.11 9.11
CA LYS A 879 -1.98 7.47 8.92
C LYS A 879 -3.45 7.47 8.48
N ALA A 880 -3.95 6.34 7.94
CA ALA A 880 -5.33 6.18 7.51
C ALA A 880 -6.34 6.10 8.67
N PHE A 881 -5.88 5.79 9.89
CA PHE A 881 -6.73 5.84 11.09
C PHE A 881 -6.81 7.29 11.58
N ARG A 882 -8.04 7.76 11.83
CA ARG A 882 -8.32 9.18 12.12
C ARG A 882 -7.79 9.62 13.49
N ASP A 883 -7.90 8.75 14.48
CA ASP A 883 -7.58 9.04 15.87
C ASP A 883 -7.08 7.80 16.61
N ASP A 884 -6.62 7.99 17.86
CA ASP A 884 -6.14 6.91 18.72
C ASP A 884 -7.27 5.93 19.08
N GLY A 885 -8.52 6.38 19.18
CA GLY A 885 -9.65 5.54 19.55
C GLY A 885 -9.95 4.44 18.53
N GLN A 886 -9.84 4.75 17.23
CA GLN A 886 -9.97 3.73 16.17
C GLN A 886 -8.82 2.72 16.21
N TRP A 887 -7.60 3.19 16.45
CA TRP A 887 -6.42 2.33 16.52
C TRP A 887 -6.39 1.46 17.78
N ASP A 888 -6.87 1.97 18.91
CA ASP A 888 -6.97 1.25 20.17
C ASP A 888 -7.88 0.03 20.08
N VAL A 889 -8.96 0.11 19.28
CA VAL A 889 -9.81 -1.06 18.99
C VAL A 889 -9.02 -2.15 18.26
N VAL A 890 -8.19 -1.78 17.28
CA VAL A 890 -7.32 -2.73 16.57
C VAL A 890 -6.30 -3.35 17.54
N ASN A 891 -5.61 -2.54 18.35
CA ASN A 891 -4.65 -3.05 19.34
C ASN A 891 -5.32 -4.01 20.34
N ALA A 892 -6.54 -3.70 20.77
CA ALA A 892 -7.27 -4.53 21.72
C ALA A 892 -7.79 -5.84 21.09
N LEU A 893 -8.22 -5.81 19.82
CA LEU A 893 -8.59 -7.01 19.07
C LEU A 893 -7.37 -7.90 18.77
N CYS A 894 -6.23 -7.28 18.50
CA CYS A 894 -5.00 -7.95 18.10
C CYS A 894 -3.99 -8.12 19.25
N ALA A 895 -4.44 -8.11 20.52
CA ALA A 895 -3.57 -8.40 21.65
C ALA A 895 -2.90 -9.77 21.51
N PHE A 896 -1.59 -9.85 21.79
CA PHE A 896 -0.81 -11.09 21.62
C PHE A 896 -1.28 -12.22 22.53
N ASP A 897 -1.65 -11.90 23.78
CA ASP A 897 -2.29 -12.84 24.70
C ASP A 897 -3.78 -12.98 24.35
N PRO A 898 -4.24 -14.18 23.91
CA PRO A 898 -5.65 -14.40 23.56
C PRO A 898 -6.61 -14.10 24.72
N ALA A 899 -6.18 -14.22 25.97
CA ALA A 899 -7.02 -13.93 27.13
C ALA A 899 -7.21 -12.43 27.37
N LYS A 900 -6.35 -11.57 26.79
CA LYS A 900 -6.42 -10.11 26.90
C LYS A 900 -7.15 -9.44 25.74
N ARG A 901 -7.56 -10.21 24.72
CA ARG A 901 -8.27 -9.65 23.56
C ARG A 901 -9.64 -9.10 23.96
N MET A 902 -10.00 -7.99 23.32
CA MET A 902 -11.34 -7.42 23.44
C MET A 902 -12.39 -8.45 23.05
N LYS A 903 -13.49 -8.51 23.81
CA LYS A 903 -14.63 -9.35 23.45
C LYS A 903 -15.23 -8.85 22.14
N LEU A 904 -15.60 -9.78 21.27
CA LEU A 904 -16.19 -9.42 19.97
C LEU A 904 -17.48 -8.59 20.11
N SER A 905 -18.28 -8.81 21.15
CA SER A 905 -19.46 -7.98 21.46
C SER A 905 -19.12 -6.51 21.72
N ASP A 906 -17.99 -6.26 22.40
CA ASP A 906 -17.54 -4.89 22.71
C ASP A 906 -16.98 -4.22 21.45
N ALA A 907 -16.30 -5.00 20.60
CA ALA A 907 -15.83 -4.54 19.30
C ALA A 907 -17.00 -4.20 18.36
N VAL A 908 -18.07 -5.01 18.32
CA VAL A 908 -19.30 -4.70 17.58
C VAL A 908 -19.88 -3.35 18.03
N ASN A 909 -19.98 -3.09 19.34
CA ASN A 909 -20.48 -1.82 19.85
C ASN A 909 -19.60 -0.63 19.44
N LYS A 910 -18.27 -0.79 19.47
CA LYS A 910 -17.32 0.25 19.04
C LYS A 910 -17.42 0.52 17.53
N LEU A 911 -17.47 -0.52 16.72
CA LEU A 911 -17.63 -0.41 15.27
C LEU A 911 -18.99 0.20 14.88
N GLN A 912 -20.05 -0.09 15.64
CA GLN A 912 -21.35 0.54 15.47
C GLN A 912 -21.26 2.06 15.66
N HIS A 913 -20.51 2.50 16.68
CA HIS A 913 -20.30 3.91 16.93
C HIS A 913 -19.53 4.58 15.78
N PHE A 914 -18.42 3.98 15.32
CA PHE A 914 -17.67 4.49 14.17
C PHE A 914 -18.52 4.53 12.89
N ALA A 915 -19.35 3.51 12.66
CA ALA A 915 -20.29 3.50 11.53
C ALA A 915 -21.35 4.61 11.61
N GLN A 916 -21.80 4.98 12.82
CA GLN A 916 -22.71 6.11 13.02
C GLN A 916 -22.03 7.44 12.77
N GLU A 917 -20.78 7.61 13.22
CA GLU A 917 -19.99 8.82 12.94
C GLU A 917 -19.73 8.98 11.44
N GLU A 918 -19.36 7.89 10.76
CA GLU A 918 -19.18 7.85 9.31
C GLU A 918 -20.45 8.29 8.56
N LEU A 919 -21.62 7.78 8.98
CA LEU A 919 -22.92 8.18 8.42
C LEU A 919 -23.26 9.66 8.68
N ILE A 920 -22.92 10.19 9.85
CA ILE A 920 -23.13 11.61 10.17
C ILE A 920 -22.25 12.48 9.26
N GLN A 921 -21.00 12.09 9.02
CA GLN A 921 -20.10 12.81 8.13
C GLN A 921 -20.56 12.77 6.68
N GLU A 922 -21.03 11.63 6.20
CA GLU A 922 -21.63 11.50 4.87
C GLU A 922 -22.82 12.44 4.70
N ARG A 923 -23.76 12.46 5.66
CA ARG A 923 -24.91 13.38 5.63
C ARG A 923 -24.51 14.85 5.73
N ILE A 924 -23.43 15.18 6.44
CA ILE A 924 -22.89 16.54 6.48
C ILE A 924 -22.25 16.89 5.14
N ALA A 925 -21.53 15.97 4.50
CA ALA A 925 -20.95 16.18 3.18
C ALA A 925 -22.04 16.36 2.11
N GLU A 926 -23.04 15.47 2.07
CA GLU A 926 -24.23 15.59 1.21
C GLU A 926 -24.98 16.88 1.48
N TYR A 927 -25.22 17.25 2.74
CA TYR A 927 -25.86 18.52 3.08
C TYR A 927 -25.00 19.70 2.64
N ASN A 928 -23.68 19.65 2.79
CA ASN A 928 -22.80 20.73 2.35
C ASN A 928 -22.71 20.79 0.82
N GLU A 929 -22.80 19.67 0.10
CA GLU A 929 -22.87 19.60 -1.37
C GLU A 929 -24.22 20.07 -1.90
N GLU A 930 -25.33 19.68 -1.27
CA GLU A 930 -26.68 20.18 -1.57
C GLU A 930 -26.77 21.68 -1.24
N THR A 931 -26.22 22.12 -0.11
CA THR A 931 -26.19 23.54 0.28
C THR A 931 -25.24 24.32 -0.63
N ALA A 932 -24.11 23.75 -1.05
CA ALA A 932 -23.23 24.37 -2.06
C ALA A 932 -23.92 24.43 -3.43
N SER A 933 -24.66 23.39 -3.83
CA SER A 933 -25.47 23.33 -5.05
C SER A 933 -26.63 24.34 -5.03
N GLU A 934 -27.32 24.48 -3.88
CA GLU A 934 -28.40 25.45 -3.64
C GLU A 934 -27.87 26.89 -3.52
N LEU A 935 -26.65 27.09 -3.00
CA LEU A 935 -25.97 28.39 -2.91
C LEU A 935 -25.12 28.72 -4.15
N GLY A 936 -24.98 27.80 -5.11
CA GLY A 936 -24.17 27.94 -6.31
C GLY A 936 -22.65 28.10 -6.05
N LEU A 937 -22.13 27.45 -5.00
CA LEU A 937 -20.73 27.47 -4.57
C LEU A 937 -19.88 26.36 -5.20
#